data_AF-A0A1T2L4K8-F1
#
_entry.id   AF-A0A1T2L4K8-F1
#
_cell.length_a   1.000
_cell.length_b   1.000
_cell.length_c   1.000
_cell.angle_alpha   90.00
_cell.angle_beta   90.00
_cell.angle_gamma   90.00
#
_symmetry.space_group_name_H-M   'P 1'
#
loop_
_entity.id
_entity.type
_entity.pdbx_description
1 polymer ?
#
loop_
_entity_poly.entity_id
_entity_poly.type
_entity_poly.pdbx_seq_one_letter_code
_entity_poly.pdbx_strand_id
1 'polypeptide(L)'
;MRLLLLVAIALMIGVFFTFDLGRFLTLEYLQSQRGELLERYHENPFTFIAIYMAIYIAATALSLPGATIMTLAGAAVFGLAVGTVVVSFASTIGATLAFLVARFLLRDAVQSRFADKLGPINAGVEKDGVLYLFTLRLIPIFPFFMINLLMGLTPIKTWKYFLVSQVGMLPGTIVYVNAGDQLASLESLSGILSPGLLLSFALLGIFPLLAKKLVEWIKAREVMKPYKKPSSFDYNLVVIGGGSAGLVSAYIAAAVKAKVALIERHKMGGDCLNTGCVPSKALIRSAKMLAYAARAEEFGFKKAEVDFEFAEVMERVQRVITEVEPHDSVERYNKLGVECISGDAKILSPYEVEVEGRVITTRTIIVATGARPLVPQLPGLEGSEYHTSDTIWELREQPKRLVVLGGGPIGCELAQAFHRLGSQVTLLQRPARILPREDEEISAMVAERFSAEGVELLTAHSAKRIEEREGQRYVVCEHNGEEREVPYDQLLIALGRQANVQKFGLEKLGVTLTPRGTVEADPFLRTNFPNIYVCGDVTGPYQFTHTAAHQAWYASVNALFSPLKRFRVDYSVIPWATYCDPEVARVGLNELEGKEKGIDYEVTTYGIDDLDRAIADSEAHGVVKVLTVPGKDKILGVTIVGSHAGDLIAEFVMAMKHGLGLNKILGTIHIYPTLAEANKYVAGNWKRAHKPEALLNWVERFHTWRRG
;
A
#
# COMPACT_ATOMS: atom_id res chain seq x y z
N MET A 1 -2.80 20.63 36.90
CA MET A 1 -1.41 20.12 36.83
C MET A 1 -0.74 20.37 35.47
N ARG A 2 -1.30 19.93 34.33
CA ARG A 2 -0.70 20.16 32.98
C ARG A 2 -0.42 21.64 32.67
N LEU A 3 -1.37 22.53 32.97
CA LEU A 3 -1.21 23.98 32.75
C LEU A 3 -0.10 24.61 33.60
N LEU A 4 0.02 24.22 34.88
CA LEU A 4 1.07 24.71 35.77
C LEU A 4 2.46 24.30 35.28
N LEU A 5 2.61 23.06 34.80
CA LEU A 5 3.87 22.57 34.24
C LEU A 5 4.22 23.30 32.93
N LEU A 6 3.25 23.55 32.05
CA LEU A 6 3.44 24.35 30.83
C LEU A 6 3.90 25.78 31.15
N VAL A 7 3.26 26.43 32.12
CA VAL A 7 3.63 27.78 32.56
C VAL A 7 5.04 27.79 33.17
N ALA A 8 5.37 26.80 34.00
CA ALA A 8 6.71 26.69 34.59
C ALA A 8 7.80 26.50 33.51
N ILE A 9 7.56 25.63 32.52
CA ILE A 9 8.48 25.43 31.39
C ILE A 9 8.61 26.70 30.55
N ALA A 10 7.50 27.36 30.23
CA ALA A 10 7.51 28.61 29.48
C ALA A 10 8.27 29.72 30.21
N LEU A 11 8.12 29.81 31.54
CA LEU A 11 8.89 30.74 32.37
C LEU A 11 10.37 30.42 32.35
N MET A 12 10.78 29.15 32.52
CA MET A 12 12.20 28.77 32.48
C MET A 12 12.85 29.04 31.11
N ILE A 13 12.14 28.76 30.01
CA ILE A 13 12.59 29.11 28.66
C ILE A 13 12.64 30.63 28.49
N GLY A 14 11.63 31.35 28.99
CA GLY A 14 11.58 32.80 29.00
C GLY A 14 12.81 33.41 29.68
N VAL A 15 13.13 32.96 30.91
CA VAL A 15 14.33 33.37 31.65
C VAL A 15 15.60 33.13 30.83
N PHE A 16 15.73 31.97 30.18
CA PHE A 16 16.92 31.67 29.37
C PHE A 16 17.15 32.69 28.26
N PHE A 17 16.10 33.10 27.55
CA PHE A 17 16.21 34.10 26.47
C PHE A 17 16.24 35.54 26.98
N THR A 18 15.48 35.90 28.01
CA THR A 18 15.44 37.27 28.53
C THR A 18 16.75 37.69 29.19
N PHE A 19 17.45 36.74 29.82
CA PHE A 19 18.76 36.98 30.43
C PHE A 19 19.94 36.61 29.53
N ASP A 20 19.66 36.30 28.24
CA ASP A 20 20.67 35.91 27.25
C ASP A 20 21.65 34.85 27.77
N LEU A 21 21.12 33.83 28.47
CA LEU A 21 21.96 32.78 29.07
C LEU A 21 22.65 31.92 28.00
N GLY A 22 22.18 31.97 26.75
CA GLY A 22 22.80 31.33 25.60
C GLY A 22 24.23 31.80 25.33
N ARG A 23 24.60 33.04 25.69
CA ARG A 23 25.96 33.56 25.55
C ARG A 23 27.01 32.72 26.27
N PHE A 24 26.63 32.12 27.40
CA PHE A 24 27.49 31.24 28.21
C PHE A 24 27.66 29.85 27.59
N LEU A 25 26.81 29.49 26.64
CA LEU A 25 26.82 28.22 25.92
C LEU A 25 27.40 28.37 24.51
N THR A 26 28.30 29.34 24.32
CA THR A 26 29.03 29.56 23.06
C THR A 26 30.45 28.99 23.14
N LEU A 27 31.00 28.60 22.00
CA LEU A 27 32.36 28.04 21.94
C LEU A 27 33.40 29.07 22.39
N GLU A 28 33.24 30.33 21.98
CA GLU A 28 34.12 31.45 22.31
C GLU A 28 34.16 31.71 23.83
N TYR A 29 33.00 31.75 24.48
CA TYR A 29 32.92 31.94 25.93
C TYR A 29 33.61 30.78 26.68
N LEU A 30 33.33 29.55 26.29
CA LEU A 30 33.94 28.36 26.91
C LEU A 30 35.46 28.30 26.72
N GLN A 31 35.96 28.71 25.55
CA GLN A 31 37.41 28.83 25.31
C GLN A 31 38.02 29.91 26.21
N SER A 32 37.36 31.08 26.34
CA SER A 32 37.86 32.19 27.17
C SER A 32 37.91 31.86 28.67
N GLN A 33 37.03 30.98 29.14
CA GLN A 33 36.90 30.59 30.55
C GLN A 33 37.55 29.23 30.87
N ARG A 34 38.23 28.61 29.91
CA ARG A 34 38.73 27.23 30.03
C ARG A 34 39.66 27.04 31.23
N GLY A 35 40.61 27.96 31.45
CA GLY A 35 41.58 27.88 32.55
C GLY A 35 40.90 27.85 33.91
N GLU A 36 39.93 28.74 34.13
CA GLU A 36 39.17 28.83 35.38
C GLU A 36 38.25 27.61 35.60
N LEU A 37 37.65 27.08 34.52
CA LEU A 37 36.82 25.87 34.59
C LEU A 37 37.65 24.62 34.92
N LEU A 38 38.87 24.50 34.40
CA LEU A 38 39.79 23.41 34.71
C LEU A 38 40.28 23.49 36.16
N GLU A 39 40.64 24.67 36.64
CA GLU A 39 41.08 24.89 38.01
C GLU A 39 39.97 24.51 39.01
N ARG A 40 38.74 24.98 38.80
CA ARG A 40 37.57 24.60 39.62
C ARG A 40 37.25 23.11 39.57
N TYR A 41 37.44 22.47 38.42
CA TYR A 41 37.28 21.03 38.29
C TYR A 41 38.35 20.27 39.10
N HIS A 42 39.60 20.72 39.09
CA HIS A 42 40.68 20.11 39.87
C HIS A 42 40.51 20.31 41.39
N GLU A 43 39.99 21.46 41.82
CA GLU A 43 39.70 21.74 43.23
C GLU A 43 38.58 20.86 43.81
N ASN A 44 37.46 20.71 43.07
CA ASN A 44 36.30 19.95 43.53
C ASN A 44 35.64 19.13 42.40
N PRO A 45 36.24 18.01 41.98
CA PRO A 45 35.81 17.27 40.79
C PRO A 45 34.35 16.79 40.84
N PHE A 46 33.91 16.22 41.97
CA PHE A 46 32.57 15.66 42.11
C PHE A 46 31.48 16.72 42.08
N THR A 47 31.67 17.82 42.81
CA THR A 47 30.72 18.94 42.87
C THR A 47 30.61 19.61 41.50
N PHE A 48 31.73 19.80 40.82
CA PHE A 48 31.75 20.40 39.49
C PHE A 48 31.04 19.50 38.46
N ILE A 49 31.30 18.19 38.46
CA ILE A 49 30.59 17.23 37.60
C ILE A 49 29.08 17.26 37.90
N ALA A 50 28.67 17.27 39.16
CA ALA A 50 27.26 17.30 39.54
C ALA A 50 26.53 18.56 39.03
N ILE A 51 27.17 19.74 39.18
CA ILE A 51 26.64 21.00 38.67
C ILE A 51 26.55 20.98 37.14
N TYR A 52 27.61 20.54 36.47
CA TYR A 52 27.64 20.40 35.02
C TYR A 52 26.51 19.48 34.51
N MET A 53 26.35 18.31 35.14
CA MET A 53 25.28 17.37 34.80
C MET A 53 23.90 17.99 35.02
N ALA A 54 23.68 18.70 36.13
CA ALA A 54 22.40 19.34 36.41
C ALA A 54 22.03 20.39 35.33
N ILE A 55 23.00 21.23 34.94
CA ILE A 55 22.80 22.23 33.89
C ILE A 55 22.52 21.54 32.54
N TYR A 56 23.30 20.50 32.20
CA TYR A 56 23.13 19.75 30.95
C TYR A 56 21.75 19.06 30.89
N ILE A 57 21.35 18.41 31.98
CA ILE A 57 20.06 17.73 32.12
C ILE A 57 18.94 18.76 31.94
N ALA A 58 19.01 19.91 32.61
CA ALA A 58 18.01 20.97 32.50
C ALA A 58 17.92 21.53 31.07
N ALA A 59 19.06 21.85 30.46
CA ALA A 59 19.12 22.34 29.08
C ALA A 59 18.52 21.34 28.10
N THR A 60 18.84 20.05 28.25
CA THR A 60 18.31 18.99 27.40
C THR A 60 16.82 18.73 27.65
N ALA A 61 16.38 18.71 28.91
CA ALA A 61 14.97 18.49 29.29
C ALA A 61 14.06 19.60 28.74
N LEU A 62 14.54 20.83 28.75
CA LEU A 62 13.86 22.00 28.20
C LEU A 62 14.08 22.17 26.69
N SER A 63 14.85 21.29 26.05
CA SER A 63 15.20 21.36 24.62
C SER A 63 15.84 22.71 24.22
N LEU A 64 16.63 23.30 25.11
CA LEU A 64 17.32 24.57 24.87
C LEU A 64 18.48 24.41 23.87
N PRO A 65 18.76 25.43 23.05
CA PRO A 65 19.93 25.42 22.18
C PRO A 65 21.22 25.43 23.02
N GLY A 66 22.25 24.72 22.57
CA GLY A 66 23.56 24.69 23.23
C GLY A 66 24.03 23.32 23.74
N ALA A 67 23.18 22.29 23.73
CA ALA A 67 23.56 20.94 24.18
C ALA A 67 24.78 20.36 23.41
N THR A 68 24.90 20.66 22.11
CA THR A 68 26.08 20.28 21.30
C THR A 68 27.34 20.97 21.80
N ILE A 69 27.26 22.26 22.12
CA ILE A 69 28.39 23.04 22.61
C ILE A 69 28.78 22.57 24.02
N MET A 70 27.80 22.27 24.89
CA MET A 70 28.04 21.65 26.18
C MET A 70 28.72 20.28 26.04
N THR A 71 28.30 19.45 25.08
CA THR A 71 28.94 18.15 24.80
C THR A 71 30.42 18.30 24.43
N LEU A 72 30.76 19.32 23.63
CA LEU A 72 32.14 19.67 23.30
C LEU A 72 32.90 20.20 24.54
N ALA A 73 32.25 21.04 25.35
CA ALA A 73 32.80 21.60 26.58
C ALA A 73 33.15 20.50 27.61
N GLY A 74 32.27 19.51 27.77
CA GLY A 74 32.49 18.38 28.66
C GLY A 74 33.75 17.59 28.29
N ALA A 75 34.10 17.51 27.01
CA ALA A 75 35.36 16.92 26.58
C ALA A 75 36.56 17.79 26.91
N ALA A 76 36.47 19.09 26.63
CA ALA A 76 37.55 20.04 26.84
C ALA A 76 37.95 20.20 28.32
N VAL A 77 37.02 19.94 29.24
CA VAL A 77 37.23 20.05 30.70
C VAL A 77 37.51 18.71 31.35
N PHE A 78 36.82 17.62 30.98
CA PHE A 78 36.93 16.32 31.65
C PHE A 78 37.82 15.31 30.91
N GLY A 79 38.22 15.60 29.68
CA GLY A 79 38.89 14.66 28.79
C GLY A 79 37.95 13.58 28.24
N LEU A 80 38.45 12.77 27.30
CA LEU A 80 37.64 11.81 26.55
C LEU A 80 36.90 10.79 27.43
N ALA A 81 37.57 10.16 28.38
CA ALA A 81 36.98 9.08 29.18
C ALA A 81 35.89 9.57 30.14
N VAL A 82 36.21 10.55 31.00
CA VAL A 82 35.27 11.09 31.99
C VAL A 82 34.19 11.91 31.28
N GLY A 83 34.54 12.72 30.28
CA GLY A 83 33.60 13.48 29.47
C GLY A 83 32.57 12.60 28.78
N THR A 84 32.98 11.46 28.21
CA THR A 84 32.05 10.50 27.59
C THR A 84 31.04 9.98 28.60
N VAL A 85 31.47 9.56 29.80
CA VAL A 85 30.57 9.02 30.83
C VAL A 85 29.60 10.09 31.31
N VAL A 86 30.13 11.25 31.72
CA VAL A 86 29.33 12.36 32.28
C VAL A 86 28.30 12.85 31.27
N VAL A 87 28.70 13.11 30.02
CA VAL A 87 27.80 13.60 28.99
C VAL A 87 26.80 12.53 28.55
N SER A 88 27.19 11.26 28.48
CA SER A 88 26.29 10.17 28.09
C SER A 88 25.12 10.00 29.07
N PHE A 89 25.41 10.01 30.38
CA PHE A 89 24.35 9.94 31.39
C PHE A 89 23.52 11.24 31.47
N ALA A 90 24.16 12.41 31.46
CA ALA A 90 23.44 13.68 31.54
C ALA A 90 22.48 13.88 30.35
N SER A 91 22.95 13.57 29.14
CA SER A 91 22.13 13.66 27.93
C SER A 91 20.98 12.67 27.90
N THR A 92 21.18 11.43 28.36
CA THR A 92 20.13 10.42 28.41
C THR A 92 19.06 10.74 29.46
N ILE A 93 19.46 11.22 30.65
CA ILE A 93 18.53 11.64 31.70
C ILE A 93 17.71 12.86 31.21
N GLY A 94 18.39 13.89 30.70
CA GLY A 94 17.72 15.07 30.14
C GLY A 94 16.77 14.73 29.00
N ALA A 95 17.18 13.85 28.08
CA ALA A 95 16.33 13.38 26.99
C ALA A 95 15.09 12.65 27.48
N THR A 96 15.23 11.85 28.55
CA THR A 96 14.12 11.14 29.19
C THR A 96 13.14 12.10 29.86
N LEU A 97 13.63 13.19 30.46
CA LEU A 97 12.77 14.24 31.00
C LEU A 97 12.00 14.97 29.89
N ALA A 98 12.66 15.37 28.80
CA ALA A 98 12.00 15.97 27.64
C ALA A 98 10.92 15.05 27.03
N PHE A 99 11.24 13.76 26.92
CA PHE A 99 10.31 12.71 26.51
C PHE A 99 9.09 12.61 27.42
N LEU A 100 9.27 12.63 28.74
CA LEU A 100 8.19 12.57 29.72
C LEU A 100 7.32 13.83 29.69
N VAL A 101 7.92 15.00 29.53
CA VAL A 101 7.22 16.27 29.34
C VAL A 101 6.33 16.22 28.10
N ALA A 102 6.88 15.80 26.95
CA ALA A 102 6.10 15.64 25.71
C ALA A 102 4.98 14.61 25.87
N ARG A 103 5.26 13.48 26.51
CA ARG A 103 4.27 12.43 26.81
C ARG A 103 3.11 12.94 27.65
N PHE A 104 3.42 13.69 28.70
CA PHE A 104 2.41 14.11 29.67
C PHE A 104 1.58 15.31 29.19
N LEU A 105 2.20 16.21 28.42
CA LEU A 105 1.57 17.46 27.98
C LEU A 105 0.96 17.40 26.59
N LEU A 106 1.59 16.69 25.65
CA LEU A 106 1.29 16.81 24.21
C LEU A 106 0.71 15.54 23.59
N ARG A 107 0.93 14.36 24.18
CA ARG A 107 0.55 13.08 23.55
C ARG A 107 -0.90 13.03 23.10
N ASP A 108 -1.85 13.29 23.99
CA ASP A 108 -3.29 13.14 23.68
C ASP A 108 -3.74 14.14 22.59
N ALA A 109 -3.29 15.38 22.69
CA ALA A 109 -3.64 16.45 21.75
C ALA A 109 -3.00 16.26 20.36
N VAL A 110 -1.75 15.78 20.31
CA VAL A 110 -1.04 15.56 19.05
C VAL A 110 -1.47 14.24 18.39
N GLN A 111 -1.72 13.18 19.16
CA GLN A 111 -2.23 11.91 18.62
C GLN A 111 -3.64 12.07 18.03
N SER A 112 -4.51 12.90 18.64
CA SER A 112 -5.83 13.19 18.08
C SER A 112 -5.77 14.07 16.83
N ARG A 113 -4.91 15.09 16.80
CA ARG A 113 -4.83 16.04 15.68
C ARG A 113 -4.01 15.56 14.48
N PHE A 114 -3.06 14.63 14.68
CA PHE A 114 -2.14 14.15 13.65
C PHE A 114 -2.13 12.61 13.55
N ALA A 115 -3.27 11.97 13.78
CA ALA A 115 -3.42 10.51 13.79
C ALA A 115 -2.83 9.84 12.54
N ASP A 116 -3.09 10.39 11.34
CA ASP A 116 -2.68 9.78 10.07
C ASP A 116 -1.16 9.84 9.83
N LYS A 117 -0.52 10.93 10.26
CA LYS A 117 0.94 11.10 10.13
C LYS A 117 1.69 10.28 11.19
N LEU A 118 1.12 10.14 12.38
CA LEU A 118 1.72 9.38 13.47
C LEU A 118 1.40 7.88 13.41
N GLY A 119 0.34 7.46 12.72
CA GLY A 119 -0.06 6.05 12.60
C GLY A 119 1.07 5.13 12.12
N PRO A 120 1.73 5.41 10.99
CA PRO A 120 2.87 4.61 10.51
C PRO A 120 4.05 4.59 11.50
N ILE A 121 4.28 5.69 12.22
CA ILE A 121 5.36 5.81 13.22
C ILE A 121 5.01 4.97 14.45
N ASN A 122 3.79 5.07 14.95
CA ASN A 122 3.30 4.28 16.08
C ASN A 122 3.37 2.79 15.76
N ALA A 123 2.89 2.37 14.58
CA ALA A 123 2.95 0.97 14.14
C ALA A 123 4.40 0.46 14.04
N GLY A 124 5.31 1.28 13.51
CA GLY A 124 6.75 0.97 13.48
C GLY A 124 7.37 0.83 14.88
N VAL A 125 6.98 1.70 15.82
CA VAL A 125 7.44 1.64 17.21
C VAL A 125 6.81 0.48 17.99
N GLU A 126 5.59 0.07 17.68
CA GLU A 126 4.97 -1.12 18.27
C GLU A 126 5.64 -2.40 17.78
N LYS A 127 5.95 -2.48 16.49
CA LYS A 127 6.60 -3.65 15.87
C LYS A 127 8.07 -3.81 16.28
N ASP A 128 8.84 -2.73 16.23
CA ASP A 128 10.31 -2.76 16.34
C ASP A 128 10.86 -1.86 17.47
N GLY A 129 10.03 -1.30 18.34
CA GLY A 129 10.28 -0.08 19.14
C GLY A 129 11.67 0.21 19.68
N VAL A 130 12.33 -0.80 20.26
CA VAL A 130 13.71 -0.67 20.77
C VAL A 130 14.69 -0.43 19.62
N LEU A 131 14.59 -1.20 18.55
CA LEU A 131 15.41 -1.07 17.35
C LEU A 131 15.05 0.16 16.52
N TYR A 132 13.78 0.57 16.51
CA TYR A 132 13.34 1.79 15.82
C TYR A 132 13.98 3.04 16.46
N LEU A 133 13.85 3.18 17.79
CA LEU A 133 14.50 4.25 18.53
C LEU A 133 16.03 4.19 18.40
N PHE A 134 16.62 3.00 18.52
CA PHE A 134 18.04 2.81 18.34
C PHE A 134 18.49 3.33 16.97
N THR A 135 17.82 2.93 15.89
CA THR A 135 18.11 3.40 14.54
C THR A 135 17.97 4.91 14.41
N LEU A 136 16.91 5.52 14.96
CA LEU A 136 16.75 6.98 14.93
C LEU A 136 17.88 7.72 15.64
N ARG A 137 18.37 7.21 16.77
CA ARG A 137 19.52 7.78 17.50
C ARG A 137 20.82 7.73 16.72
N LEU A 138 20.93 6.81 15.77
CA LEU A 138 22.11 6.68 14.93
C LEU A 138 22.09 7.62 13.73
N ILE A 139 20.93 8.16 13.34
CA ILE A 139 20.79 9.01 12.15
C ILE A 139 21.01 10.49 12.54
N PRO A 140 22.12 11.14 12.11
CA PRO A 140 22.45 12.51 12.52
C PRO A 140 21.55 13.58 11.88
N ILE A 141 20.74 13.22 10.87
CA ILE A 141 19.87 14.17 10.16
C ILE A 141 18.74 14.72 11.04
N PHE A 142 18.36 13.96 12.08
CA PHE A 142 17.28 14.37 12.97
C PHE A 142 17.86 15.13 14.18
N PRO A 143 17.45 16.39 14.41
CA PRO A 143 17.79 17.13 15.61
C PRO A 143 17.55 16.31 16.89
N PHE A 144 18.56 16.29 17.75
CA PHE A 144 18.55 15.50 18.98
C PHE A 144 17.30 15.71 19.86
N PHE A 145 16.90 16.97 20.05
CA PHE A 145 15.71 17.33 20.84
C PHE A 145 14.41 16.81 20.20
N MET A 146 14.34 16.80 18.87
CA MET A 146 13.13 16.40 18.14
C MET A 146 12.82 14.91 18.34
N ILE A 147 13.85 14.05 18.36
CA ILE A 147 13.68 12.62 18.68
C ILE A 147 13.10 12.45 20.08
N ASN A 148 13.54 13.25 21.06
CA ASN A 148 13.08 13.15 22.45
C ASN A 148 11.58 13.45 22.56
N LEU A 149 11.15 14.56 21.94
CA LEU A 149 9.76 14.98 21.94
C LEU A 149 8.88 14.00 21.16
N LEU A 150 9.30 13.62 19.95
CA LEU A 150 8.54 12.73 19.07
C LEU A 150 8.29 11.37 19.71
N MET A 151 9.33 10.76 20.30
CA MET A 151 9.18 9.45 20.95
C MET A 151 8.28 9.52 22.18
N GLY A 152 8.21 10.68 22.86
CA GLY A 152 7.30 10.91 23.98
C GLY A 152 5.82 10.76 23.58
N LEU A 153 5.51 11.05 22.32
CA LEU A 153 4.18 10.90 21.75
C LEU A 153 3.84 9.43 21.43
N THR A 154 4.84 8.56 21.26
CA THR A 154 4.65 7.16 20.85
C THR A 154 4.32 6.22 22.02
N PRO A 155 3.89 4.96 21.75
CA PRO A 155 3.61 3.94 22.78
C PRO A 155 4.83 3.37 23.53
N ILE A 156 6.07 3.76 23.22
CA ILE A 156 7.28 3.14 23.79
C ILE A 156 7.35 3.28 25.33
N LYS A 157 7.73 2.22 26.06
CA LYS A 157 7.88 2.29 27.53
C LYS A 157 9.07 3.18 27.91
N THR A 158 8.92 4.02 28.94
CA THR A 158 9.95 4.99 29.39
C THR A 158 11.29 4.32 29.70
N TRP A 159 11.29 3.17 30.39
CA TRP A 159 12.52 2.46 30.71
C TRP A 159 13.24 1.92 29.46
N LYS A 160 12.48 1.49 28.43
CA LYS A 160 13.05 1.08 27.14
C LYS A 160 13.66 2.28 26.43
N TYR A 161 12.98 3.43 26.45
CA TYR A 161 13.50 4.67 25.89
C TYR A 161 14.83 5.08 26.53
N PHE A 162 14.93 5.01 27.87
CA PHE A 162 16.16 5.33 28.60
C PHE A 162 17.31 4.40 28.20
N LEU A 163 17.13 3.08 28.32
CA LEU A 163 18.19 2.10 28.02
C LEU A 163 18.67 2.19 26.57
N VAL A 164 17.73 2.32 25.62
CA VAL A 164 18.08 2.41 24.20
C VAL A 164 18.75 3.73 23.88
N SER A 165 18.33 4.85 24.49
CA SER A 165 18.99 6.13 24.29
C SER A 165 20.41 6.11 24.86
N GLN A 166 20.62 5.51 26.03
CA GLN A 166 21.94 5.36 26.65
C GLN A 166 22.91 4.63 25.71
N VAL A 167 22.48 3.51 25.12
CA VAL A 167 23.34 2.70 24.22
C VAL A 167 23.45 3.34 22.83
N GLY A 168 22.33 3.81 22.28
CA GLY A 168 22.25 4.34 20.91
C GLY A 168 22.93 5.70 20.74
N MET A 169 22.98 6.54 21.78
CA MET A 169 23.66 7.83 21.70
C MET A 169 25.17 7.72 21.94
N LEU A 170 25.62 6.67 22.63
CA LEU A 170 27.01 6.53 23.06
C LEU A 170 28.04 6.69 21.92
N PRO A 171 27.87 6.10 20.72
CA PRO A 171 28.81 6.31 19.62
C PRO A 171 28.88 7.77 19.17
N GLY A 172 27.72 8.44 19.06
CA GLY A 172 27.65 9.87 18.74
C GLY A 172 28.30 10.72 19.82
N THR A 173 28.02 10.42 21.10
CA THR A 173 28.64 11.09 22.25
C THR A 173 30.15 10.96 22.21
N ILE A 174 30.70 9.76 21.95
CA ILE A 174 32.15 9.56 21.83
C ILE A 174 32.71 10.40 20.69
N VAL A 175 32.04 10.45 19.53
CA VAL A 175 32.49 11.25 18.39
C VAL A 175 32.50 12.75 18.71
N TYR A 176 31.41 13.28 19.30
CA TYR A 176 31.35 14.69 19.68
C TYR A 176 32.31 15.02 20.81
N VAL A 177 32.47 14.16 21.81
CA VAL A 177 33.43 14.37 22.90
C VAL A 177 34.86 14.33 22.34
N ASN A 178 35.21 13.38 21.49
CA ASN A 178 36.51 13.33 20.83
C ASN A 178 36.76 14.57 19.94
N ALA A 179 35.75 15.02 19.21
CA ALA A 179 35.83 16.26 18.45
C ALA A 179 36.04 17.49 19.36
N GLY A 180 35.42 17.53 20.54
CA GLY A 180 35.61 18.59 21.53
C GLY A 180 37.02 18.60 22.12
N ASP A 181 37.57 17.43 22.43
CA ASP A 181 38.95 17.26 22.92
C ASP A 181 39.97 17.72 21.86
N GLN A 182 39.74 17.37 20.59
CA GLN A 182 40.56 17.84 19.46
C GLN A 182 40.39 19.34 19.20
N LEU A 183 39.16 19.87 19.22
CA LEU A 183 38.92 21.31 19.06
C LEU A 183 39.53 22.15 20.19
N ALA A 184 39.62 21.59 21.40
CA ALA A 184 40.30 22.21 22.53
C ALA A 184 41.83 22.27 22.38
N SER A 185 42.43 21.50 21.46
CA SER A 185 43.88 21.49 21.21
C SER A 185 44.30 22.28 19.97
N LEU A 186 43.36 22.90 19.23
CA LEU A 186 43.64 23.62 17.99
C LEU A 186 43.80 25.13 18.22
N GLU A 187 44.97 25.67 17.89
CA GLU A 187 45.30 27.11 17.99
C GLU A 187 44.85 27.93 16.76
N SER A 188 44.34 27.31 15.69
CA SER A 188 43.91 28.03 14.46
C SER A 188 42.76 27.35 13.68
N LEU A 189 41.99 28.18 12.94
CA LEU A 189 40.81 27.79 12.15
C LEU A 189 41.12 26.80 11.00
N SER A 190 42.37 26.70 10.53
CA SER A 190 42.78 25.73 9.50
C SER A 190 42.82 24.28 10.01
N GLY A 191 42.83 24.05 11.33
CA GLY A 191 42.75 22.72 11.94
C GLY A 191 41.34 22.10 11.93
N ILE A 192 40.30 22.88 11.61
CA ILE A 192 38.90 22.41 11.56
C ILE A 192 38.68 21.42 10.40
N LEU A 193 39.52 21.45 9.36
CA LEU A 193 39.51 20.48 8.25
C LEU A 193 40.52 19.33 8.47
N SER A 194 40.80 18.96 9.72
CA SER A 194 41.68 17.82 9.98
C SER A 194 41.07 16.52 9.45
N PRO A 195 41.87 15.60 8.90
CA PRO A 195 41.38 14.29 8.43
C PRO A 195 40.60 13.52 9.51
N GLY A 196 40.94 13.71 10.80
CA GLY A 196 40.24 13.09 11.93
C GLY A 196 38.82 13.63 12.15
N LEU A 197 38.61 14.93 11.98
CA LEU A 197 37.28 15.55 12.12
C LEU A 197 36.40 15.26 10.89
N LEU A 198 36.97 15.28 9.68
CA LEU A 198 36.28 14.86 8.46
C LEU A 198 35.86 13.39 8.51
N LEU A 199 36.74 12.50 9.00
CA LEU A 199 36.40 11.09 9.22
C LEU A 199 35.29 10.94 10.26
N SER A 200 35.31 11.73 11.33
CA SER A 200 34.27 11.74 12.37
C SER A 200 32.90 12.14 11.82
N PHE A 201 32.83 13.18 10.97
CA PHE A 201 31.58 13.58 10.31
C PHE A 201 31.11 12.59 9.23
N ALA A 202 32.04 12.01 8.47
CA ALA A 202 31.71 10.94 7.51
C ALA A 202 31.17 9.70 8.24
N LEU A 203 31.78 9.32 9.37
CA LEU A 203 31.30 8.23 10.23
C LEU A 203 29.91 8.54 10.79
N LEU A 204 29.63 9.77 11.23
CA LEU A 204 28.28 10.16 11.66
C LEU A 204 27.23 9.93 10.55
N GLY A 205 27.55 10.24 9.28
CA GLY A 205 26.66 10.01 8.15
C GLY A 205 26.49 8.52 7.75
N ILE A 206 27.57 7.74 7.82
CA ILE A 206 27.61 6.34 7.33
C ILE A 206 27.16 5.35 8.41
N PHE A 207 27.49 5.60 9.67
CA PHE A 207 27.17 4.74 10.81
C PHE A 207 25.70 4.33 10.91
N PRO A 208 24.69 5.20 10.73
CA PRO A 208 23.28 4.78 10.76
C PRO A 208 22.92 3.77 9.67
N LEU A 209 23.46 3.95 8.46
CA LEU A 209 23.23 3.03 7.36
C LEU A 209 23.87 1.67 7.65
N LEU A 210 25.08 1.68 8.21
CA LEU A 210 25.78 0.46 8.65
C LEU A 210 25.05 -0.24 9.78
N ALA A 211 24.60 0.49 10.80
CA ALA A 211 23.90 -0.07 11.94
C ALA A 211 22.53 -0.62 11.55
N LYS A 212 21.77 0.07 10.69
CA LYS A 212 20.53 -0.47 10.13
C LYS A 212 20.79 -1.77 9.38
N LYS A 213 21.81 -1.80 8.51
CA LYS A 213 22.20 -2.98 7.75
C LYS A 213 22.65 -4.13 8.66
N LEU A 214 23.35 -3.80 9.76
CA LEU A 214 23.76 -4.77 10.78
C LEU A 214 22.55 -5.36 11.50
N VAL A 215 21.58 -4.55 11.91
CA VAL A 215 20.33 -5.03 12.53
C VAL A 215 19.56 -5.94 11.58
N GLU A 216 19.37 -5.53 10.31
CA GLU A 216 18.72 -6.36 9.29
C GLU A 216 19.45 -7.70 9.12
N TRP A 217 20.79 -7.68 9.16
CA TRP A 217 21.62 -8.88 9.05
C TRP A 217 21.55 -9.78 10.29
N ILE A 218 21.50 -9.21 11.50
CA ILE A 218 21.33 -9.97 12.75
C ILE A 218 19.98 -10.68 12.73
N LYS A 219 18.89 -9.96 12.45
CA LYS A 219 17.54 -10.55 12.32
C LYS A 219 17.49 -11.67 11.28
N ALA A 220 18.08 -11.42 10.11
CA ALA A 220 18.17 -12.42 9.04
C ALA A 220 18.99 -13.64 9.48
N ARG A 221 20.03 -13.49 10.32
CA ARG A 221 20.78 -14.64 10.85
C ARG A 221 20.02 -15.38 11.93
N GLU A 222 19.33 -14.69 12.81
CA GLU A 222 18.53 -15.31 13.88
C GLU A 222 17.43 -16.20 13.30
N VAL A 223 16.66 -15.70 12.34
CA VAL A 223 15.57 -16.48 11.71
C VAL A 223 16.10 -17.66 10.89
N MET A 224 17.32 -17.56 10.36
CA MET A 224 17.94 -18.60 9.53
C MET A 224 18.75 -19.63 10.35
N LYS A 225 19.14 -19.31 11.59
CA LYS A 225 19.97 -20.16 12.46
C LYS A 225 19.45 -21.60 12.65
N PRO A 226 18.13 -21.86 12.76
CA PRO A 226 17.62 -23.22 12.91
C PRO A 226 17.80 -24.10 11.66
N TYR A 227 18.08 -23.52 10.50
CA TYR A 227 18.04 -24.20 9.21
C TYR A 227 19.44 -24.41 8.65
N LYS A 228 19.78 -25.67 8.35
CA LYS A 228 21.06 -26.02 7.73
C LYS A 228 21.06 -25.61 6.26
N LYS A 229 21.98 -24.73 5.87
CA LYS A 229 22.15 -24.32 4.47
C LYS A 229 22.80 -25.46 3.66
N PRO A 230 22.24 -25.88 2.52
CA PRO A 230 22.87 -26.82 1.59
C PRO A 230 24.21 -26.30 1.03
N SER A 231 25.13 -27.21 0.67
CA SER A 231 26.41 -26.87 0.01
C SER A 231 26.23 -26.42 -1.43
N SER A 232 25.22 -26.95 -2.11
CA SER A 232 24.78 -26.60 -3.46
C SER A 232 23.26 -26.55 -3.50
N PHE A 233 22.70 -25.84 -4.48
CA PHE A 233 21.26 -25.76 -4.70
C PHE A 233 20.89 -26.35 -6.06
N ASP A 234 19.80 -27.09 -6.13
CA ASP A 234 19.25 -27.61 -7.38
C ASP A 234 18.73 -26.50 -8.28
N TYR A 235 18.16 -25.44 -7.68
CA TYR A 235 17.58 -24.28 -8.36
C TYR A 235 18.07 -22.96 -7.76
N ASN A 236 18.09 -21.92 -8.58
CA ASN A 236 18.26 -20.55 -8.11
C ASN A 236 16.95 -20.02 -7.49
N LEU A 237 15.82 -20.41 -8.06
CA LEU A 237 14.50 -19.96 -7.66
C LEU A 237 13.48 -21.10 -7.78
N VAL A 238 12.67 -21.28 -6.74
CA VAL A 238 11.44 -22.08 -6.78
C VAL A 238 10.26 -21.13 -6.65
N VAL A 239 9.32 -21.23 -7.57
CA VAL A 239 8.07 -20.47 -7.56
C VAL A 239 6.93 -21.43 -7.22
N ILE A 240 6.10 -21.07 -6.24
CA ILE A 240 4.96 -21.88 -5.81
C ILE A 240 3.67 -21.18 -6.24
N GLY A 241 2.93 -21.81 -7.16
CA GLY A 241 1.71 -21.31 -7.78
C GLY A 241 1.93 -20.88 -9.23
N GLY A 242 1.21 -21.49 -10.15
CA GLY A 242 1.18 -21.29 -11.60
C GLY A 242 0.10 -20.30 -12.08
N GLY A 243 -0.34 -19.39 -11.22
CA GLY A 243 -1.14 -18.21 -11.60
C GLY A 243 -0.26 -17.07 -12.15
N SER A 244 -0.87 -15.96 -12.54
CA SER A 244 -0.18 -14.86 -13.24
C SER A 244 1.06 -14.32 -12.52
N ALA A 245 1.04 -14.21 -11.18
CA ALA A 245 2.22 -13.82 -10.40
C ALA A 245 3.38 -14.83 -10.55
N GLY A 246 3.10 -16.13 -10.43
CA GLY A 246 4.13 -17.15 -10.51
C GLY A 246 4.63 -17.38 -11.93
N LEU A 247 3.74 -17.36 -12.92
CA LEU A 247 4.07 -17.42 -14.34
C LEU A 247 4.98 -16.27 -14.77
N VAL A 248 4.67 -15.04 -14.38
CA VAL A 248 5.55 -13.89 -14.66
C VAL A 248 6.86 -14.01 -13.90
N SER A 249 6.83 -14.46 -12.65
CA SER A 249 8.03 -14.63 -11.83
C SER A 249 9.02 -15.63 -12.44
N ALA A 250 8.51 -16.80 -12.85
CA ALA A 250 9.28 -17.86 -13.47
C ALA A 250 9.83 -17.45 -14.85
N TYR A 251 9.01 -16.76 -15.65
CA TYR A 251 9.43 -16.22 -16.94
C TYR A 251 10.61 -15.24 -16.80
N ILE A 252 10.52 -14.26 -15.91
CA ILE A 252 11.58 -13.27 -15.68
C ILE A 252 12.87 -13.96 -15.22
N ALA A 253 12.75 -14.93 -14.32
CA ALA A 253 13.89 -15.66 -13.80
C ALA A 253 14.60 -16.49 -14.88
N ALA A 254 13.84 -17.19 -15.74
CA ALA A 254 14.40 -17.90 -16.87
C ALA A 254 15.03 -16.97 -17.93
N ALA A 255 14.41 -15.79 -18.18
CA ALA A 255 14.93 -14.79 -19.11
C ALA A 255 16.32 -14.27 -18.69
N VAL A 256 16.58 -14.14 -17.38
CA VAL A 256 17.91 -13.79 -16.83
C VAL A 256 18.83 -15.00 -16.61
N LYS A 257 18.50 -16.15 -17.21
CA LYS A 257 19.29 -17.40 -17.20
C LYS A 257 19.45 -18.04 -15.82
N ALA A 258 18.53 -17.77 -14.88
CA ALA A 258 18.46 -18.53 -13.64
C ALA A 258 17.85 -19.92 -13.90
N LYS A 259 18.27 -20.93 -13.13
CA LYS A 259 17.62 -22.24 -13.10
C LYS A 259 16.41 -22.18 -12.18
N VAL A 260 15.22 -22.44 -12.72
CA VAL A 260 13.93 -22.18 -12.05
C VAL A 260 13.05 -23.41 -12.08
N ALA A 261 12.41 -23.73 -10.95
CA ALA A 261 11.26 -24.62 -10.89
C ALA A 261 9.99 -23.83 -10.61
N LEU A 262 8.91 -24.15 -11.32
CA LEU A 262 7.57 -23.65 -11.07
C LEU A 262 6.69 -24.82 -10.64
N ILE A 263 6.14 -24.76 -9.43
CA ILE A 263 5.30 -25.82 -8.88
C ILE A 263 3.84 -25.37 -8.89
N GLU A 264 2.97 -26.15 -9.53
CA GLU A 264 1.52 -25.92 -9.58
C GLU A 264 0.77 -27.23 -9.26
N ARG A 265 -0.24 -27.17 -8.41
CA ARG A 265 -1.01 -28.35 -7.97
C ARG A 265 -2.24 -28.66 -8.83
N HIS A 266 -2.73 -27.67 -9.58
CA HIS A 266 -3.91 -27.72 -10.42
C HIS A 266 -3.55 -27.32 -11.86
N LYS A 267 -4.42 -26.55 -12.53
CA LYS A 267 -4.21 -26.06 -13.88
C LYS A 267 -3.31 -24.83 -13.88
N MET A 268 -2.43 -24.75 -14.89
CA MET A 268 -1.66 -23.54 -15.17
C MET A 268 -2.57 -22.37 -15.53
N GLY A 269 -2.08 -21.14 -15.36
CA GLY A 269 -2.84 -19.90 -15.53
C GLY A 269 -3.60 -19.46 -14.27
N GLY A 270 -3.76 -20.36 -13.30
CA GLY A 270 -4.46 -20.12 -12.03
C GLY A 270 -5.88 -19.59 -12.24
N ASP A 271 -6.40 -18.88 -11.24
CA ASP A 271 -7.78 -18.39 -11.26
C ASP A 271 -8.07 -17.49 -12.45
N CYS A 272 -7.14 -16.60 -12.83
CA CYS A 272 -7.38 -15.61 -13.89
C CYS A 272 -7.82 -16.25 -15.22
N LEU A 273 -7.14 -17.32 -15.62
CA LEU A 273 -7.45 -18.08 -16.83
C LEU A 273 -8.63 -19.02 -16.62
N ASN A 274 -8.62 -19.80 -15.53
CA ASN A 274 -9.49 -20.95 -15.39
C ASN A 274 -10.86 -20.63 -14.77
N THR A 275 -10.93 -19.68 -13.83
CA THR A 275 -12.13 -19.46 -13.00
C THR A 275 -12.43 -17.98 -12.72
N GLY A 276 -11.74 -17.06 -13.37
CA GLY A 276 -11.74 -15.64 -13.02
C GLY A 276 -12.00 -14.76 -14.22
N CYS A 277 -10.96 -14.08 -14.69
CA CYS A 277 -11.09 -12.98 -15.64
C CYS A 277 -11.54 -13.45 -17.04
N VAL A 278 -10.90 -14.49 -17.58
CA VAL A 278 -11.23 -15.01 -18.91
C VAL A 278 -12.67 -15.53 -18.97
N PRO A 279 -13.13 -16.43 -18.08
CA PRO A 279 -14.50 -16.92 -18.15
C PRO A 279 -15.55 -15.84 -17.90
N SER A 280 -15.35 -14.96 -16.92
CA SER A 280 -16.29 -13.84 -16.67
C SER A 280 -16.44 -12.95 -17.89
N LYS A 281 -15.33 -12.52 -18.51
CA LYS A 281 -15.36 -11.61 -19.66
C LYS A 281 -15.96 -12.29 -20.90
N ALA A 282 -15.74 -13.59 -21.06
CA ALA A 282 -16.42 -14.36 -22.10
C ALA A 282 -17.95 -14.38 -21.87
N LEU A 283 -18.42 -14.68 -20.65
CA LEU A 283 -19.84 -14.73 -20.31
C LEU A 283 -20.51 -13.35 -20.48
N ILE A 284 -19.91 -12.30 -19.92
CA ILE A 284 -20.38 -10.91 -20.01
C ILE A 284 -20.56 -10.50 -21.47
N ARG A 285 -19.64 -10.88 -22.36
CA ARG A 285 -19.76 -10.55 -23.79
C ARG A 285 -20.97 -11.23 -24.45
N SER A 286 -21.26 -12.49 -24.11
CA SER A 286 -22.47 -13.18 -24.59
C SER A 286 -23.74 -12.51 -24.03
N ALA A 287 -23.76 -12.22 -22.74
CA ALA A 287 -24.88 -11.54 -22.08
C ALA A 287 -25.15 -10.14 -22.64
N LYS A 288 -24.09 -9.38 -22.98
CA LYS A 288 -24.21 -8.05 -23.60
C LYS A 288 -24.86 -8.09 -24.98
N MET A 289 -24.68 -9.17 -25.75
CA MET A 289 -25.38 -9.35 -27.03
C MET A 289 -26.90 -9.44 -26.85
N LEU A 290 -27.37 -10.16 -25.81
CA LEU A 290 -28.79 -10.26 -25.49
C LEU A 290 -29.37 -8.92 -25.01
N ALA A 291 -28.59 -8.15 -24.24
CA ALA A 291 -28.98 -6.80 -23.84
C ALA A 291 -29.17 -5.86 -25.05
N TYR A 292 -28.32 -5.97 -26.08
CA TYR A 292 -28.48 -5.22 -27.32
C TYR A 292 -29.69 -5.69 -28.14
N ALA A 293 -29.94 -6.99 -28.21
CA ALA A 293 -31.13 -7.51 -28.86
C ALA A 293 -32.42 -7.03 -28.17
N ALA A 294 -32.45 -6.98 -26.83
CA ALA A 294 -33.57 -6.44 -26.07
C ALA A 294 -33.80 -4.94 -26.32
N ARG A 295 -32.74 -4.20 -26.69
CA ARG A 295 -32.76 -2.77 -27.01
C ARG A 295 -32.81 -2.50 -28.54
N ALA A 296 -33.24 -3.48 -29.34
CA ALA A 296 -33.20 -3.41 -30.81
C ALA A 296 -33.82 -2.13 -31.40
N GLU A 297 -34.90 -1.63 -30.80
CA GLU A 297 -35.58 -0.40 -31.24
C GLU A 297 -34.72 0.84 -31.13
N GLU A 298 -33.82 0.92 -30.13
CA GLU A 298 -32.86 2.02 -29.98
C GLU A 298 -31.90 2.08 -31.18
N PHE A 299 -31.60 0.94 -31.78
CA PHE A 299 -30.74 0.82 -32.97
C PHE A 299 -31.53 0.89 -34.29
N GLY A 300 -32.83 1.18 -34.24
CA GLY A 300 -33.68 1.30 -35.42
C GLY A 300 -34.19 -0.03 -35.98
N PHE A 301 -34.01 -1.14 -35.28
CA PHE A 301 -34.63 -2.41 -35.64
C PHE A 301 -36.01 -2.53 -35.00
N LYS A 302 -37.00 -3.05 -35.74
CA LYS A 302 -38.35 -3.25 -35.18
C LYS A 302 -38.39 -4.33 -34.08
N LYS A 303 -37.48 -5.30 -34.15
CA LYS A 303 -37.39 -6.44 -33.24
C LYS A 303 -36.06 -7.16 -33.48
N ALA A 304 -35.45 -7.71 -32.43
CA ALA A 304 -34.41 -8.73 -32.54
C ALA A 304 -34.69 -9.82 -31.50
N GLU A 305 -34.95 -11.04 -31.97
CA GLU A 305 -35.09 -12.22 -31.11
C GLU A 305 -33.86 -13.09 -31.28
N VAL A 306 -33.27 -13.49 -30.16
CA VAL A 306 -32.09 -14.36 -30.12
C VAL A 306 -32.50 -15.61 -29.36
N ASP A 307 -32.58 -16.72 -30.08
CA ASP A 307 -32.74 -18.04 -29.50
C ASP A 307 -31.35 -18.57 -29.08
N PHE A 308 -31.23 -19.06 -27.85
CA PHE A 308 -29.97 -19.59 -27.34
C PHE A 308 -30.19 -20.63 -26.23
N GLU A 309 -29.25 -21.56 -26.13
CA GLU A 309 -29.19 -22.54 -25.05
C GLU A 309 -28.12 -22.12 -24.04
N PHE A 310 -28.47 -22.06 -22.75
CA PHE A 310 -27.54 -21.65 -21.69
C PHE A 310 -26.29 -22.55 -21.64
N ALA A 311 -26.47 -23.86 -21.85
CA ALA A 311 -25.37 -24.81 -21.92
C ALA A 311 -24.36 -24.44 -23.03
N GLU A 312 -24.83 -24.02 -24.21
CA GLU A 312 -23.95 -23.63 -25.32
C GLU A 312 -23.18 -22.33 -25.03
N VAL A 313 -23.78 -21.39 -24.31
CA VAL A 313 -23.09 -20.18 -23.82
C VAL A 313 -21.95 -20.58 -22.86
N MET A 314 -22.18 -21.54 -21.97
CA MET A 314 -21.16 -22.05 -21.06
C MET A 314 -20.09 -22.87 -21.79
N GLU A 315 -20.44 -23.63 -22.82
CA GLU A 315 -19.45 -24.31 -23.69
C GLU A 315 -18.59 -23.31 -24.47
N ARG A 316 -19.16 -22.16 -24.88
CA ARG A 316 -18.35 -21.05 -25.42
C ARG A 316 -17.36 -20.53 -24.40
N VAL A 317 -17.76 -20.36 -23.13
CA VAL A 317 -16.84 -19.95 -22.06
C VAL A 317 -15.67 -20.95 -21.95
N GLN A 318 -15.96 -22.25 -21.90
CA GLN A 318 -14.92 -23.29 -21.84
C GLN A 318 -13.99 -23.26 -23.05
N ARG A 319 -14.54 -23.11 -24.27
CA ARG A 319 -13.73 -22.99 -25.49
C ARG A 319 -12.78 -21.79 -25.44
N VAL A 320 -13.24 -20.62 -24.97
CA VAL A 320 -12.39 -19.43 -24.84
C VAL A 320 -11.25 -19.67 -23.84
N ILE A 321 -11.50 -20.38 -22.73
CA ILE A 321 -10.44 -20.78 -21.80
C ILE A 321 -9.42 -21.66 -22.53
N THR A 322 -9.86 -22.69 -23.26
CA THR A 322 -8.97 -23.60 -24.02
C THR A 322 -8.18 -22.88 -25.10
N GLU A 323 -8.74 -21.87 -25.76
CA GLU A 323 -8.02 -21.06 -26.76
C GLU A 323 -6.91 -20.20 -26.14
N VAL A 324 -7.10 -19.73 -24.89
CA VAL A 324 -6.11 -18.89 -24.19
C VAL A 324 -5.07 -19.73 -23.42
N GLU A 325 -5.45 -20.93 -22.96
CA GLU A 325 -4.61 -21.84 -22.17
C GLU A 325 -3.19 -22.09 -22.72
N PRO A 326 -2.96 -22.24 -24.04
CA PRO A 326 -1.61 -22.43 -24.58
C PRO A 326 -0.61 -21.34 -24.18
N HIS A 327 -1.06 -20.11 -23.90
CA HIS A 327 -0.22 -19.01 -23.44
C HIS A 327 0.37 -19.25 -22.05
N ASP A 328 -0.28 -20.05 -21.21
CA ASP A 328 0.16 -20.34 -19.84
C ASP A 328 0.60 -21.80 -19.67
N SER A 329 0.61 -22.59 -20.76
CA SER A 329 0.88 -24.03 -20.74
C SER A 329 2.26 -24.41 -20.22
N VAL A 330 2.34 -25.62 -19.64
CA VAL A 330 3.59 -26.29 -19.24
C VAL A 330 4.57 -26.37 -20.42
N GLU A 331 4.08 -26.70 -21.63
CA GLU A 331 4.93 -26.82 -22.82
C GLU A 331 5.64 -25.50 -23.15
N ARG A 332 4.91 -24.37 -23.14
CA ARG A 332 5.49 -23.05 -23.38
C ARG A 332 6.56 -22.71 -22.34
N TYR A 333 6.26 -22.94 -21.07
CA TYR A 333 7.18 -22.61 -19.97
C TYR A 333 8.43 -23.49 -19.96
N ASN A 334 8.30 -24.78 -20.29
CA ASN A 334 9.44 -25.67 -20.49
C ASN A 334 10.34 -25.19 -21.64
N LYS A 335 9.77 -24.76 -22.77
CA LYS A 335 10.53 -24.16 -23.91
C LYS A 335 11.26 -22.87 -23.50
N LEU A 336 10.74 -22.12 -22.53
CA LEU A 336 11.36 -20.91 -22.00
C LEU A 336 12.46 -21.20 -20.97
N GLY A 337 12.69 -22.46 -20.60
CA GLY A 337 13.73 -22.89 -19.66
C GLY A 337 13.29 -22.99 -18.20
N VAL A 338 11.97 -23.02 -17.93
CA VAL A 338 11.40 -23.25 -16.60
C VAL A 338 11.05 -24.73 -16.47
N GLU A 339 11.49 -25.39 -15.39
CA GLU A 339 11.01 -26.74 -15.08
C GLU A 339 9.64 -26.64 -14.38
N CYS A 340 8.57 -26.99 -15.09
CA CYS A 340 7.23 -27.04 -14.50
C CYS A 340 7.01 -28.39 -13.82
N ILE A 341 6.64 -28.36 -12.53
CA ILE A 341 6.40 -29.55 -11.71
C ILE A 341 4.95 -29.51 -11.26
N SER A 342 4.18 -30.54 -11.60
CA SER A 342 2.82 -30.69 -11.11
C SER A 342 2.82 -31.35 -9.74
N GLY A 343 2.14 -30.77 -8.76
CA GLY A 343 1.98 -31.37 -7.42
C GLY A 343 1.82 -30.35 -6.29
N ASP A 344 1.52 -30.85 -5.11
CA ASP A 344 1.41 -30.01 -3.91
C ASP A 344 2.79 -29.67 -3.35
N ALA A 345 3.13 -28.38 -3.37
CA ALA A 345 4.36 -27.88 -2.75
C ALA A 345 4.21 -27.80 -1.23
N LYS A 346 5.29 -28.11 -0.51
CA LYS A 346 5.40 -27.90 0.94
C LYS A 346 6.79 -27.37 1.27
N ILE A 347 6.84 -26.17 1.84
CA ILE A 347 8.08 -25.55 2.29
C ILE A 347 8.49 -26.23 3.60
N LEU A 348 9.61 -26.95 3.56
CA LEU A 348 10.17 -27.66 4.73
C LEU A 348 11.12 -26.76 5.52
N SER A 349 11.90 -25.96 4.79
CA SER A 349 12.83 -24.97 5.33
C SER A 349 12.94 -23.82 4.34
N PRO A 350 13.62 -22.71 4.69
CA PRO A 350 13.87 -21.62 3.73
C PRO A 350 14.69 -22.05 2.50
N TYR A 351 15.28 -23.25 2.50
CA TYR A 351 16.10 -23.76 1.41
C TYR A 351 15.52 -24.99 0.72
N GLU A 352 14.44 -25.57 1.24
CA GLU A 352 13.93 -26.87 0.80
C GLU A 352 12.42 -26.83 0.61
N VAL A 353 11.99 -27.29 -0.57
CA VAL A 353 10.59 -27.48 -0.91
C VAL A 353 10.39 -28.95 -1.27
N GLU A 354 9.37 -29.56 -0.69
CA GLU A 354 8.91 -30.91 -1.03
C GLU A 354 7.77 -30.80 -2.05
N VAL A 355 7.80 -31.64 -3.09
CA VAL A 355 6.73 -31.80 -4.06
C VAL A 355 6.66 -33.27 -4.46
N GLU A 356 5.49 -33.90 -4.33
CA GLU A 356 5.29 -35.34 -4.61
C GLU A 356 6.34 -36.26 -3.92
N GLY A 357 6.69 -35.94 -2.67
CA GLY A 357 7.70 -36.69 -1.89
C GLY A 357 9.16 -36.44 -2.30
N ARG A 358 9.41 -35.67 -3.37
CA ARG A 358 10.75 -35.24 -3.77
C ARG A 358 11.09 -33.92 -3.08
N VAL A 359 12.22 -33.90 -2.36
CA VAL A 359 12.78 -32.67 -1.79
C VAL A 359 13.71 -32.01 -2.81
N ILE A 360 13.45 -30.75 -3.15
CA ILE A 360 14.30 -29.91 -3.99
C ILE A 360 14.93 -28.79 -3.17
N THR A 361 16.21 -28.52 -3.43
CA THR A 361 16.94 -27.42 -2.78
C THR A 361 16.94 -26.16 -3.63
N THR A 362 16.75 -25.01 -3.01
CA THR A 362 16.72 -23.71 -3.71
C THR A 362 17.37 -22.60 -2.92
N ARG A 363 17.96 -21.65 -3.64
CA ARG A 363 18.52 -20.44 -3.03
C ARG A 363 17.42 -19.49 -2.54
N THR A 364 16.36 -19.34 -3.32
CA THR A 364 15.24 -18.42 -3.05
C THR A 364 13.90 -19.06 -3.39
N ILE A 365 12.84 -18.69 -2.66
CA ILE A 365 11.47 -19.12 -2.89
C ILE A 365 10.61 -17.89 -3.19
N ILE A 366 9.74 -17.94 -4.20
CA ILE A 366 8.63 -17.00 -4.39
C ILE A 366 7.31 -17.73 -4.13
N VAL A 367 6.55 -17.22 -3.17
CA VAL A 367 5.19 -17.68 -2.87
C VAL A 367 4.20 -16.85 -3.70
N ALA A 368 3.51 -17.51 -4.62
CA ALA A 368 2.51 -16.93 -5.53
C ALA A 368 1.21 -17.76 -5.51
N THR A 369 0.83 -18.26 -4.33
CA THR A 369 -0.29 -19.20 -4.11
C THR A 369 -1.68 -18.58 -4.28
N GLY A 370 -1.77 -17.28 -4.58
CA GLY A 370 -3.03 -16.60 -4.86
C GLY A 370 -3.97 -16.52 -3.64
N ALA A 371 -5.26 -16.50 -3.95
CA ALA A 371 -6.35 -16.46 -2.97
C ALA A 371 -7.47 -17.40 -3.42
N ARG A 372 -8.49 -17.55 -2.57
CA ARG A 372 -9.71 -18.32 -2.84
C ARG A 372 -10.94 -17.52 -2.43
N PRO A 373 -12.15 -17.83 -2.92
CA PRO A 373 -13.38 -17.19 -2.47
C PRO A 373 -13.56 -17.27 -0.96
N LEU A 374 -14.01 -16.17 -0.36
CA LEU A 374 -14.37 -16.12 1.05
C LEU A 374 -15.79 -16.67 1.23
N VAL A 375 -15.90 -17.90 1.74
CA VAL A 375 -17.17 -18.50 2.14
C VAL A 375 -17.45 -18.15 3.61
N PRO A 376 -18.59 -17.52 3.94
CA PRO A 376 -18.92 -17.12 5.30
C PRO A 376 -19.36 -18.33 6.13
N GLN A 377 -19.21 -18.23 7.46
CA GLN A 377 -19.90 -19.15 8.38
C GLN A 377 -21.36 -18.69 8.51
N LEU A 378 -22.23 -19.24 7.67
CA LEU A 378 -23.65 -18.93 7.64
C LEU A 378 -24.43 -20.21 7.98
N PRO A 379 -25.28 -20.21 9.03
CA PRO A 379 -26.10 -21.37 9.37
C PRO A 379 -26.89 -21.87 8.16
N GLY A 380 -26.91 -23.19 7.97
CA GLY A 380 -27.56 -23.85 6.82
C GLY A 380 -26.72 -23.89 5.54
N LEU A 381 -25.64 -23.11 5.42
CA LEU A 381 -24.85 -23.06 4.19
C LEU A 381 -24.05 -24.34 3.92
N GLU A 382 -23.48 -24.97 4.95
CA GLU A 382 -22.65 -26.19 4.82
C GLU A 382 -23.41 -27.39 4.21
N GLY A 383 -24.73 -27.43 4.37
CA GLY A 383 -25.61 -28.45 3.78
C GLY A 383 -26.34 -28.01 2.51
N SER A 384 -26.10 -26.77 2.06
CA SER A 384 -26.77 -26.20 0.87
C SER A 384 -25.85 -26.25 -0.36
N GLU A 385 -26.45 -26.33 -1.54
CA GLU A 385 -25.74 -26.13 -2.80
C GLU A 385 -25.49 -24.63 -3.02
N TYR A 386 -24.22 -24.27 -3.24
CA TYR A 386 -23.82 -22.92 -3.57
C TYR A 386 -22.66 -22.93 -4.55
N HIS A 387 -22.55 -21.85 -5.30
CA HIS A 387 -21.44 -21.56 -6.19
C HIS A 387 -20.59 -20.43 -5.63
N THR A 388 -19.35 -20.40 -6.08
CA THR A 388 -18.43 -19.29 -5.88
C THR A 388 -17.92 -18.84 -7.25
N SER A 389 -17.04 -17.83 -7.28
CA SER A 389 -16.32 -17.53 -8.52
C SER A 389 -15.55 -18.73 -9.07
N ASP A 390 -15.24 -19.73 -8.26
CA ASP A 390 -14.44 -20.88 -8.72
C ASP A 390 -15.31 -21.94 -9.40
N THR A 391 -16.58 -22.07 -9.00
CA THR A 391 -17.44 -23.21 -9.38
C THR A 391 -18.64 -22.83 -10.26
N ILE A 392 -18.96 -21.54 -10.42
CA ILE A 392 -20.13 -21.11 -11.20
C ILE A 392 -20.07 -21.51 -12.68
N TRP A 393 -18.86 -21.75 -13.21
CA TRP A 393 -18.59 -22.08 -14.62
C TRP A 393 -18.97 -23.52 -15.02
N GLU A 394 -19.31 -24.35 -14.04
CA GLU A 394 -19.71 -25.74 -14.21
C GLU A 394 -21.21 -25.87 -14.52
N LEU A 395 -22.00 -24.81 -14.28
CA LEU A 395 -23.42 -24.82 -14.58
C LEU A 395 -23.69 -25.12 -16.06
N ARG A 396 -24.69 -25.96 -16.32
CA ARG A 396 -25.23 -26.27 -17.65
C ARG A 396 -26.73 -26.04 -17.75
N GLU A 397 -27.41 -26.04 -16.61
CA GLU A 397 -28.80 -25.62 -16.50
C GLU A 397 -28.86 -24.18 -16.01
N GLN A 398 -29.68 -23.37 -16.66
CA GLN A 398 -29.88 -21.99 -16.26
C GLN A 398 -30.68 -21.92 -14.95
N PRO A 399 -30.19 -21.22 -13.91
CA PRO A 399 -30.99 -21.02 -12.72
C PRO A 399 -32.17 -20.09 -13.03
N LYS A 400 -33.40 -20.48 -12.67
CA LYS A 400 -34.55 -19.58 -12.80
C LYS A 400 -34.43 -18.40 -11.84
N ARG A 401 -34.02 -18.66 -10.59
CA ARG A 401 -33.71 -17.66 -9.57
C ARG A 401 -32.29 -17.82 -9.06
N LEU A 402 -31.50 -16.76 -9.16
CA LEU A 402 -30.13 -16.70 -8.67
C LEU A 402 -30.02 -15.62 -7.59
N VAL A 403 -29.60 -16.01 -6.38
CA VAL A 403 -29.21 -15.04 -5.35
C VAL A 403 -27.70 -14.85 -5.36
N VAL A 404 -27.24 -13.60 -5.40
CA VAL A 404 -25.81 -13.24 -5.34
C VAL A 404 -25.52 -12.56 -4.00
N LEU A 405 -24.69 -13.18 -3.16
CA LEU A 405 -24.23 -12.61 -1.89
C LEU A 405 -22.94 -11.80 -2.12
N GLY A 406 -23.08 -10.47 -2.14
CA GLY A 406 -21.98 -9.51 -2.22
C GLY A 406 -22.05 -8.60 -3.44
N GLY A 407 -22.14 -7.28 -3.20
CA GLY A 407 -22.15 -6.25 -4.24
C GLY A 407 -20.77 -5.72 -4.62
N GLY A 408 -19.74 -6.56 -4.57
CA GLY A 408 -18.41 -6.23 -5.09
C GLY A 408 -18.32 -6.41 -6.61
N PRO A 409 -17.15 -6.19 -7.23
CA PRO A 409 -16.97 -6.30 -8.68
C PRO A 409 -17.45 -7.63 -9.27
N ILE A 410 -17.01 -8.76 -8.69
CA ILE A 410 -17.40 -10.12 -9.13
C ILE A 410 -18.92 -10.31 -9.05
N GLY A 411 -19.53 -9.89 -7.94
CA GLY A 411 -20.96 -10.04 -7.73
C GLY A 411 -21.77 -9.21 -8.72
N CYS A 412 -21.35 -7.97 -9.00
CA CYS A 412 -22.03 -7.11 -9.97
C CYS A 412 -21.89 -7.65 -11.40
N GLU A 413 -20.67 -8.04 -11.82
CA GLU A 413 -20.40 -8.63 -13.13
C GLU A 413 -21.28 -9.86 -13.40
N LEU A 414 -21.34 -10.79 -12.44
CA LEU A 414 -22.10 -12.02 -12.60
C LEU A 414 -23.60 -11.82 -12.45
N ALA A 415 -24.05 -10.96 -11.53
CA ALA A 415 -25.47 -10.66 -11.37
C ALA A 415 -26.08 -10.13 -12.69
N GLN A 416 -25.43 -9.16 -13.33
CA GLN A 416 -25.93 -8.60 -14.57
C GLN A 416 -25.84 -9.59 -15.74
N ALA A 417 -24.76 -10.37 -15.82
CA ALA A 417 -24.60 -11.36 -16.87
C ALA A 417 -25.69 -12.45 -16.82
N PHE A 418 -25.94 -13.03 -15.65
CA PHE A 418 -27.00 -14.04 -15.46
C PHE A 418 -28.40 -13.46 -15.67
N HIS A 419 -28.63 -12.23 -15.24
CA HIS A 419 -29.91 -11.54 -15.48
C HIS A 419 -30.20 -11.37 -16.98
N ARG A 420 -29.21 -10.90 -17.75
CA ARG A 420 -29.32 -10.74 -19.21
C ARG A 420 -29.44 -12.06 -19.95
N LEU A 421 -28.97 -13.16 -19.36
CA LEU A 421 -29.21 -14.53 -19.84
C LEU A 421 -30.59 -15.06 -19.44
N GLY A 422 -31.42 -14.30 -18.72
CA GLY A 422 -32.82 -14.62 -18.41
C GLY A 422 -33.09 -15.15 -17.00
N SER A 423 -32.10 -15.20 -16.12
CA SER A 423 -32.32 -15.57 -14.71
C SER A 423 -32.95 -14.40 -13.95
N GLN A 424 -33.88 -14.67 -13.02
CA GLN A 424 -34.29 -13.70 -12.03
C GLN A 424 -33.19 -13.56 -10.98
N VAL A 425 -32.53 -12.39 -10.93
CA VAL A 425 -31.39 -12.17 -10.04
C VAL A 425 -31.74 -11.26 -8.88
N THR A 426 -31.41 -11.70 -7.66
CA THR A 426 -31.42 -10.86 -6.46
C THR A 426 -30.00 -10.73 -5.92
N LEU A 427 -29.44 -9.51 -5.93
CA LEU A 427 -28.13 -9.20 -5.37
C LEU A 427 -28.31 -8.66 -3.95
N LEU A 428 -27.73 -9.36 -2.98
CA LEU A 428 -27.84 -9.06 -1.56
C LEU A 428 -26.49 -8.69 -0.97
N GLN A 429 -26.44 -7.60 -0.22
CA GLN A 429 -25.24 -7.24 0.53
C GLN A 429 -25.48 -6.36 1.75
N ARG A 430 -24.51 -6.38 2.67
CA ARG A 430 -24.52 -5.60 3.91
C ARG A 430 -24.29 -4.09 3.73
N PRO A 431 -23.38 -3.62 2.87
CA PRO A 431 -23.24 -2.18 2.63
C PRO A 431 -24.50 -1.58 2.00
N ALA A 432 -24.72 -0.29 2.24
CA ALA A 432 -25.88 0.45 1.71
C ALA A 432 -25.83 0.68 0.19
N ARG A 433 -24.70 0.40 -0.48
CA ARG A 433 -24.55 0.59 -1.93
C ARG A 433 -23.63 -0.45 -2.55
N ILE A 434 -23.90 -0.84 -3.80
CA ILE A 434 -23.01 -1.73 -4.57
C ILE A 434 -21.72 -1.00 -4.93
N LEU A 435 -20.66 -1.74 -5.22
CA LEU A 435 -19.32 -1.21 -5.44
C LEU A 435 -18.91 -0.18 -4.36
N PRO A 436 -18.97 -0.53 -3.06
CA PRO A 436 -18.85 0.42 -1.96
C PRO A 436 -17.49 1.13 -1.85
N ARG A 437 -16.51 0.72 -2.67
CA ARG A 437 -15.19 1.37 -2.79
C ARG A 437 -15.19 2.52 -3.80
N GLU A 438 -16.26 2.70 -4.57
CA GLU A 438 -16.43 3.79 -5.51
C GLU A 438 -17.22 4.93 -4.87
N ASP A 439 -17.17 6.13 -5.46
CA ASP A 439 -17.93 7.29 -5.00
C ASP A 439 -19.45 7.01 -5.11
N GLU A 440 -20.26 7.69 -4.31
CA GLU A 440 -21.69 7.38 -4.16
C GLU A 440 -22.46 7.49 -5.48
N GLU A 441 -22.20 8.54 -6.24
CA GLU A 441 -22.82 8.78 -7.55
C GLU A 441 -22.39 7.74 -8.59
N ILE A 442 -21.18 7.18 -8.46
CA ILE A 442 -20.67 6.12 -9.35
C ILE A 442 -21.40 4.81 -9.07
N SER A 443 -21.54 4.45 -7.78
CA SER A 443 -22.36 3.32 -7.35
C SER A 443 -23.82 3.46 -7.77
N ALA A 444 -24.38 4.68 -7.69
CA ALA A 444 -25.76 4.96 -8.02
C ALA A 444 -26.05 4.75 -9.52
N MET A 445 -25.17 5.20 -10.43
CA MET A 445 -25.32 4.99 -11.87
C MET A 445 -25.41 3.49 -12.24
N VAL A 446 -24.58 2.65 -11.61
CA VAL A 446 -24.64 1.19 -11.85
C VAL A 446 -25.91 0.59 -11.24
N ALA A 447 -26.31 1.02 -10.04
CA ALA A 447 -27.50 0.53 -9.37
C ALA A 447 -28.80 0.88 -10.11
N GLU A 448 -28.89 2.10 -10.66
CA GLU A 448 -30.00 2.54 -11.50
C GLU A 448 -30.10 1.67 -12.75
N ARG A 449 -28.97 1.38 -13.41
CA ARG A 449 -28.96 0.51 -14.58
C ARG A 449 -29.40 -0.91 -14.25
N PHE A 450 -28.95 -1.46 -13.13
CA PHE A 450 -29.34 -2.79 -12.68
C PHE A 450 -30.85 -2.86 -12.39
N SER A 451 -31.38 -1.84 -11.72
CA SER A 451 -32.81 -1.74 -11.39
C SER A 451 -33.66 -1.59 -12.66
N ALA A 452 -33.21 -0.80 -13.63
CA ALA A 452 -33.87 -0.62 -14.92
C ALA A 452 -33.88 -1.91 -15.76
N GLU A 453 -32.84 -2.75 -15.66
CA GLU A 453 -32.81 -4.06 -16.30
C GLU A 453 -33.69 -5.09 -15.57
N GLY A 454 -33.95 -4.90 -14.27
CA GLY A 454 -34.79 -5.78 -13.46
C GLY A 454 -34.04 -6.65 -12.45
N VAL A 455 -32.76 -6.35 -12.17
CA VAL A 455 -32.01 -6.99 -11.08
C VAL A 455 -32.52 -6.42 -9.76
N GLU A 456 -32.92 -7.30 -8.83
CA GLU A 456 -33.34 -6.87 -7.50
C GLU A 456 -32.11 -6.59 -6.61
N LEU A 457 -32.03 -5.38 -6.05
CA LEU A 457 -30.93 -4.95 -5.18
C LEU A 457 -31.37 -4.88 -3.72
N LEU A 458 -30.91 -5.84 -2.91
CA LEU A 458 -31.09 -5.85 -1.45
C LEU A 458 -29.82 -5.33 -0.76
N THR A 459 -29.63 -4.01 -0.83
CA THR A 459 -28.53 -3.31 -0.12
C THR A 459 -28.90 -3.04 1.33
N ALA A 460 -27.90 -2.86 2.20
CA ALA A 460 -28.13 -2.77 3.66
C ALA A 460 -28.82 -3.99 4.28
N HIS A 461 -28.76 -5.17 3.62
CA HIS A 461 -29.32 -6.42 4.12
C HIS A 461 -28.22 -7.37 4.60
N SER A 462 -28.36 -7.95 5.77
CA SER A 462 -27.44 -8.99 6.26
C SER A 462 -28.05 -10.37 6.11
N ALA A 463 -27.42 -11.24 5.31
CA ALA A 463 -27.76 -12.66 5.32
C ALA A 463 -27.52 -13.25 6.72
N LYS A 464 -28.51 -13.96 7.25
CA LYS A 464 -28.48 -14.55 8.61
C LYS A 464 -28.38 -16.06 8.59
N ARG A 465 -29.10 -16.71 7.67
CA ARG A 465 -29.12 -18.17 7.52
C ARG A 465 -29.69 -18.58 6.16
N ILE A 466 -29.41 -19.82 5.80
CA ILE A 466 -30.04 -20.53 4.70
C ILE A 466 -31.06 -21.51 5.29
N GLU A 467 -32.25 -21.54 4.71
CA GLU A 467 -33.28 -22.50 5.08
C GLU A 467 -33.82 -23.23 3.86
N GLU A 468 -34.27 -24.46 4.05
CA GLU A 468 -34.99 -25.24 3.05
C GLU A 468 -36.33 -25.67 3.64
N ARG A 469 -37.41 -25.37 2.91
CA ARG A 469 -38.78 -25.68 3.31
C ARG A 469 -39.52 -26.24 2.11
N GLU A 470 -40.10 -27.43 2.25
CA GLU A 470 -40.90 -28.08 1.18
C GLU A 470 -40.14 -28.20 -0.16
N GLY A 471 -38.81 -28.40 -0.12
CA GLY A 471 -37.95 -28.49 -1.31
C GLY A 471 -37.58 -27.15 -1.95
N GLN A 472 -38.02 -26.02 -1.38
CA GLN A 472 -37.61 -24.67 -1.78
C GLN A 472 -36.55 -24.11 -0.83
N ARG A 473 -35.46 -23.58 -1.38
CA ARG A 473 -34.38 -22.93 -0.63
C ARG A 473 -34.60 -21.43 -0.51
N TYR A 474 -34.22 -20.86 0.64
CA TYR A 474 -34.35 -19.44 0.98
C TYR A 474 -33.07 -18.90 1.62
N VAL A 475 -32.67 -17.68 1.21
CA VAL A 475 -31.78 -16.86 2.02
C VAL A 475 -32.64 -16.03 2.95
N VAL A 476 -32.50 -16.23 4.26
CA VAL A 476 -33.11 -15.34 5.25
C VAL A 476 -32.14 -14.21 5.53
N CYS A 477 -32.59 -12.99 5.32
CA CYS A 477 -31.81 -11.79 5.53
C CYS A 477 -32.54 -10.77 6.39
N GLU A 478 -31.79 -9.88 7.02
CA GLU A 478 -32.33 -8.87 7.94
C GLU A 478 -32.00 -7.48 7.43
N HIS A 479 -32.99 -6.59 7.50
CA HIS A 479 -32.83 -5.16 7.31
C HIS A 479 -33.60 -4.42 8.42
N ASN A 480 -32.92 -3.54 9.15
CA ASN A 480 -33.49 -2.78 10.27
C ASN A 480 -34.22 -3.63 11.34
N GLY A 481 -33.76 -4.86 11.56
CA GLY A 481 -34.37 -5.80 12.53
C GLY A 481 -35.56 -6.60 12.00
N GLU A 482 -35.98 -6.37 10.74
CA GLU A 482 -37.01 -7.15 10.07
C GLU A 482 -36.35 -8.23 9.20
N GLU A 483 -36.80 -9.48 9.37
CA GLU A 483 -36.37 -10.58 8.52
C GLU A 483 -37.18 -10.63 7.23
N ARG A 484 -36.48 -10.92 6.13
CA ARG A 484 -37.02 -11.13 4.80
C ARG A 484 -36.47 -12.43 4.23
N GLU A 485 -37.36 -13.24 3.69
CA GLU A 485 -37.03 -14.50 3.03
C GLU A 485 -36.93 -14.28 1.51
N VAL A 486 -35.82 -14.73 0.92
CA VAL A 486 -35.57 -14.60 -0.53
C VAL A 486 -35.42 -16.00 -1.11
N PRO A 487 -36.39 -16.49 -1.90
CA PRO A 487 -36.32 -17.82 -2.48
C PRO A 487 -35.29 -17.87 -3.62
N TYR A 488 -34.58 -18.99 -3.77
CA TYR A 488 -33.58 -19.15 -4.81
C TYR A 488 -33.47 -20.59 -5.32
N ASP A 489 -32.98 -20.73 -6.55
CA ASP A 489 -32.61 -22.03 -7.13
C ASP A 489 -31.10 -22.24 -7.06
N GLN A 490 -30.31 -21.20 -7.32
CA GLN A 490 -28.86 -21.23 -7.10
C GLN A 490 -28.40 -20.04 -6.27
N LEU A 491 -27.34 -20.24 -5.48
CA LEU A 491 -26.73 -19.23 -4.61
C LEU A 491 -25.28 -18.99 -5.04
N LEU A 492 -24.91 -17.75 -5.36
CA LEU A 492 -23.54 -17.36 -5.66
C LEU A 492 -22.94 -16.54 -4.51
N ILE A 493 -21.82 -17.00 -3.96
CA ILE A 493 -21.08 -16.29 -2.91
C ILE A 493 -19.96 -15.46 -3.53
N ALA A 494 -20.08 -14.13 -3.43
CA ALA A 494 -19.14 -13.14 -3.96
C ALA A 494 -18.71 -12.11 -2.88
N LEU A 495 -18.40 -12.59 -1.67
CA LEU A 495 -18.10 -11.75 -0.49
C LEU A 495 -16.63 -11.29 -0.37
N GLY A 496 -15.82 -11.54 -1.39
CA GLY A 496 -14.38 -11.24 -1.40
C GLY A 496 -13.53 -12.50 -1.45
N ARG A 497 -12.21 -12.34 -1.25
CA ARG A 497 -11.22 -13.39 -1.43
C ARG A 497 -10.25 -13.45 -0.24
N GLN A 498 -9.88 -14.66 0.15
CA GLN A 498 -8.97 -14.97 1.26
C GLN A 498 -7.65 -15.54 0.71
N ALA A 499 -6.51 -15.02 1.17
CA ALA A 499 -5.19 -15.48 0.74
C ALA A 499 -4.94 -16.97 1.07
N ASN A 500 -4.26 -17.67 0.17
CA ASN A 500 -3.85 -19.05 0.36
C ASN A 500 -2.50 -19.11 1.10
N VAL A 501 -2.57 -19.09 2.44
CA VAL A 501 -1.39 -19.03 3.33
C VAL A 501 -1.19 -20.29 4.18
N GLN A 502 -2.05 -21.29 4.02
CA GLN A 502 -2.10 -22.47 4.89
C GLN A 502 -1.79 -23.78 4.17
N LYS A 503 -1.40 -24.80 4.93
CA LYS A 503 -1.21 -26.21 4.51
C LYS A 503 0.03 -26.52 3.67
N PHE A 504 0.84 -25.52 3.31
CA PHE A 504 2.10 -25.71 2.56
C PHE A 504 3.36 -25.26 3.32
N GLY A 505 3.27 -25.09 4.64
CA GLY A 505 4.45 -24.99 5.52
C GLY A 505 4.79 -23.60 6.05
N LEU A 506 4.19 -22.51 5.53
CA LEU A 506 4.45 -21.15 6.01
C LEU A 506 4.17 -20.98 7.50
N GLU A 507 3.11 -21.62 8.01
CA GLU A 507 2.74 -21.54 9.43
C GLU A 507 3.80 -22.19 10.32
N LYS A 508 4.34 -23.33 9.86
CA LYS A 508 5.40 -24.06 10.58
C LYS A 508 6.74 -23.32 10.55
N LEU A 509 7.03 -22.61 9.45
CA LEU A 509 8.20 -21.75 9.36
C LEU A 509 8.07 -20.47 10.22
N GLY A 510 6.86 -20.11 10.66
CA GLY A 510 6.64 -18.85 11.36
C GLY A 510 6.73 -17.64 10.42
N VAL A 511 6.28 -17.78 9.17
CA VAL A 511 6.13 -16.63 8.27
C VAL A 511 5.03 -15.72 8.79
N THR A 512 5.33 -14.43 8.92
CA THR A 512 4.40 -13.47 9.54
C THR A 512 3.24 -13.14 8.60
N LEU A 513 2.03 -13.14 9.14
CA LEU A 513 0.81 -12.73 8.43
C LEU A 513 0.36 -11.34 8.91
N THR A 514 -0.29 -10.60 8.03
CA THR A 514 -0.97 -9.36 8.37
C THR A 514 -2.27 -9.64 9.12
N PRO A 515 -2.87 -8.65 9.82
CA PRO A 515 -4.19 -8.81 10.44
C PRO A 515 -5.32 -9.18 9.45
N ARG A 516 -5.11 -8.97 8.14
CA ARG A 516 -6.05 -9.34 7.08
C ARG A 516 -5.88 -10.79 6.60
N GLY A 517 -4.92 -11.53 7.17
CA GLY A 517 -4.63 -12.91 6.80
C GLY A 517 -3.78 -13.08 5.53
N THR A 518 -3.19 -12.00 5.00
CA THR A 518 -2.21 -12.06 3.90
C THR A 518 -0.80 -12.24 4.44
N VAL A 519 0.15 -12.71 3.62
CA VAL A 519 1.57 -12.76 4.01
C VAL A 519 2.13 -11.34 4.12
N GLU A 520 2.74 -11.03 5.25
CA GLU A 520 3.40 -9.75 5.46
C GLU A 520 4.70 -9.68 4.64
N ALA A 521 4.87 -8.58 3.90
CA ALA A 521 6.05 -8.34 3.09
C ALA A 521 6.60 -6.93 3.31
N ASP A 522 7.92 -6.78 3.22
CA ASP A 522 8.58 -5.48 3.17
C ASP A 522 8.37 -4.79 1.80
N PRO A 523 8.79 -3.52 1.61
CA PRO A 523 8.63 -2.82 0.33
C PRO A 523 9.32 -3.46 -0.87
N PHE A 524 10.12 -4.52 -0.67
CA PHE A 524 10.81 -5.30 -1.69
C PHE A 524 10.15 -6.67 -1.92
N LEU A 525 8.97 -6.90 -1.35
CA LEU A 525 8.18 -8.14 -1.43
C LEU A 525 8.83 -9.34 -0.72
N ARG A 526 9.67 -9.07 0.28
CA ARG A 526 10.35 -10.10 1.07
C ARG A 526 9.64 -10.31 2.40
N THR A 527 9.52 -11.56 2.83
CA THR A 527 8.92 -11.91 4.14
C THR A 527 9.91 -11.65 5.29
N ASN A 528 9.59 -12.11 6.51
CA ASN A 528 10.56 -12.15 7.61
C ASN A 528 11.77 -13.07 7.33
N PHE A 529 11.71 -13.91 6.30
CA PHE A 529 12.85 -14.70 5.81
C PHE A 529 13.57 -14.00 4.65
N PRO A 530 14.91 -13.89 4.69
CA PRO A 530 15.67 -13.10 3.71
C PRO A 530 15.61 -13.65 2.28
N ASN A 531 15.25 -14.92 2.11
CA ASN A 531 15.19 -15.63 0.84
C ASN A 531 13.81 -16.21 0.51
N ILE A 532 12.75 -15.76 1.19
CA ILE A 532 11.37 -16.05 0.82
C ILE A 532 10.70 -14.73 0.43
N TYR A 533 10.22 -14.68 -0.81
CA TYR A 533 9.51 -13.55 -1.40
C TYR A 533 8.07 -13.94 -1.67
N VAL A 534 7.22 -12.94 -1.88
CA VAL A 534 5.78 -13.14 -2.05
C VAL A 534 5.20 -12.14 -3.04
N CYS A 535 4.30 -12.57 -3.92
CA CYS A 535 3.62 -11.68 -4.86
C CYS A 535 2.23 -12.20 -5.25
N GLY A 536 1.37 -11.30 -5.73
CA GLY A 536 -0.03 -11.56 -6.05
C GLY A 536 -0.95 -11.50 -4.83
N ASP A 537 -2.15 -12.08 -4.99
CA ASP A 537 -3.25 -12.01 -4.02
C ASP A 537 -2.87 -12.49 -2.61
N VAL A 538 -1.82 -13.31 -2.47
CA VAL A 538 -1.36 -13.86 -1.20
C VAL A 538 -0.74 -12.81 -0.26
N THR A 539 -0.19 -11.70 -0.78
CA THR A 539 0.36 -10.59 0.03
C THR A 539 -0.51 -9.34 0.00
N GLY A 540 -1.27 -9.12 -1.08
CA GLY A 540 -2.08 -7.92 -1.27
C GLY A 540 -1.23 -6.66 -1.51
N PRO A 541 -1.77 -5.44 -1.32
CA PRO A 541 -3.14 -5.13 -0.92
C PRO A 541 -4.17 -5.23 -2.06
N TYR A 542 -3.69 -5.36 -3.31
CA TYR A 542 -4.53 -5.45 -4.51
C TYR A 542 -4.61 -6.89 -5.00
N GLN A 543 -5.83 -7.36 -5.29
CA GLN A 543 -6.10 -8.70 -5.81
C GLN A 543 -6.51 -8.59 -7.29
N PHE A 544 -5.58 -8.11 -8.11
CA PHE A 544 -5.78 -7.94 -9.54
C PHE A 544 -4.64 -8.59 -10.32
N THR A 545 -4.96 -9.24 -11.43
CA THR A 545 -4.01 -9.97 -12.28
C THR A 545 -2.81 -9.12 -12.71
N HIS A 546 -3.04 -7.90 -13.20
CA HIS A 546 -1.97 -6.99 -13.62
C HIS A 546 -1.14 -6.48 -12.44
N THR A 547 -1.74 -6.33 -11.26
CA THR A 547 -0.97 -5.96 -10.06
C THR A 547 -0.11 -7.13 -9.57
N ALA A 548 -0.61 -8.36 -9.69
CA ALA A 548 0.16 -9.58 -9.41
C ALA A 548 1.37 -9.71 -10.34
N ALA A 549 1.19 -9.44 -11.65
CA ALA A 549 2.28 -9.39 -12.62
C ALA A 549 3.29 -8.26 -12.33
N HIS A 550 2.81 -7.07 -11.97
CA HIS A 550 3.67 -5.96 -11.55
C HIS A 550 4.52 -6.34 -10.33
N GLN A 551 3.90 -6.90 -9.29
CA GLN A 551 4.61 -7.39 -8.11
C GLN A 551 5.63 -8.48 -8.44
N ALA A 552 5.27 -9.44 -9.30
CA ALA A 552 6.15 -10.53 -9.73
C ALA A 552 7.46 -10.01 -10.33
N TRP A 553 7.42 -8.91 -11.10
CA TRP A 553 8.64 -8.29 -11.61
C TRP A 553 9.60 -7.85 -10.50
N TYR A 554 9.10 -7.13 -9.49
CA TYR A 554 9.92 -6.71 -8.35
C TYR A 554 10.38 -7.90 -7.52
N ALA A 555 9.49 -8.85 -7.24
CA ALA A 555 9.81 -10.04 -6.43
C ALA A 555 10.92 -10.86 -7.09
N SER A 556 10.83 -11.16 -8.39
CA SER A 556 11.85 -11.93 -9.12
C SER A 556 13.19 -11.23 -9.18
N VAL A 557 13.22 -9.93 -9.53
CA VAL A 557 14.48 -9.17 -9.60
C VAL A 557 15.13 -9.07 -8.22
N ASN A 558 14.35 -8.80 -7.17
CA ASN A 558 14.87 -8.73 -5.80
C ASN A 558 15.33 -10.11 -5.31
N ALA A 559 14.59 -11.18 -5.63
CA ALA A 559 14.90 -12.57 -5.28
C ALA A 559 16.24 -13.05 -5.86
N LEU A 560 16.55 -12.67 -7.10
CA LEU A 560 17.72 -13.16 -7.84
C LEU A 560 18.97 -12.29 -7.62
N PHE A 561 18.81 -10.97 -7.55
CA PHE A 561 19.93 -10.02 -7.52
C PHE A 561 20.25 -9.46 -6.13
N SER A 562 19.51 -9.85 -5.08
CA SER A 562 19.89 -9.51 -3.70
C SER A 562 21.21 -10.21 -3.29
N PRO A 563 22.14 -9.51 -2.59
CA PRO A 563 22.03 -8.16 -2.02
C PRO A 563 22.57 -7.02 -2.90
N LEU A 564 22.93 -7.27 -4.16
CA LEU A 564 23.59 -6.29 -5.04
C LEU A 564 22.68 -5.10 -5.38
N LYS A 565 21.43 -5.38 -5.75
CA LYS A 565 20.44 -4.35 -6.11
C LYS A 565 19.04 -4.79 -5.69
N ARG A 566 18.25 -3.84 -5.19
CA ARG A 566 16.84 -4.06 -4.81
C ARG A 566 15.99 -2.88 -5.25
N PHE A 567 14.76 -3.15 -5.67
CA PHE A 567 13.79 -2.19 -6.14
C PHE A 567 12.54 -2.23 -5.27
N ARG A 568 12.13 -1.07 -4.75
CA ARG A 568 10.87 -0.95 -4.02
C ARG A 568 9.72 -0.99 -5.00
N VAL A 569 8.63 -1.67 -4.63
CA VAL A 569 7.43 -1.70 -5.46
C VAL A 569 6.78 -0.31 -5.48
N ASP A 570 6.41 0.12 -6.68
CA ASP A 570 5.67 1.37 -6.90
C ASP A 570 4.18 1.08 -7.11
N TYR A 571 3.34 1.50 -6.18
CA TYR A 571 1.86 1.38 -6.26
C TYR A 571 1.17 2.71 -6.53
N SER A 572 1.90 3.75 -6.96
CA SER A 572 1.33 5.10 -7.13
C SER A 572 0.26 5.19 -8.22
N VAL A 573 0.31 4.30 -9.23
CA VAL A 573 -0.60 4.29 -10.38
C VAL A 573 -1.06 2.86 -10.66
N ILE A 574 -2.06 2.40 -9.89
CA ILE A 574 -2.70 1.09 -10.08
C ILE A 574 -4.10 1.32 -10.64
N PRO A 575 -4.38 0.93 -11.90
CA PRO A 575 -5.73 0.97 -12.45
C PRO A 575 -6.53 -0.29 -12.08
N TRP A 576 -7.85 -0.23 -12.20
CA TRP A 576 -8.70 -1.41 -12.29
C TRP A 576 -10.02 -1.06 -12.98
N ALA A 577 -10.76 -2.09 -13.37
CA ALA A 577 -12.09 -1.97 -13.94
C ALA A 577 -13.03 -3.04 -13.36
N THR A 578 -14.30 -2.68 -13.24
CA THR A 578 -15.43 -3.59 -13.04
C THR A 578 -16.21 -3.64 -14.34
N TYR A 579 -16.36 -4.83 -14.92
CA TYR A 579 -16.93 -5.06 -16.24
C TYR A 579 -18.45 -5.28 -16.19
N CYS A 580 -19.14 -4.58 -15.29
CA CYS A 580 -20.57 -4.36 -15.43
C CYS A 580 -20.85 -3.39 -16.59
N ASP A 581 -22.11 -3.12 -16.86
CA ASP A 581 -22.55 -2.24 -17.94
C ASP A 581 -23.52 -1.21 -17.36
N PRO A 582 -23.13 0.09 -17.26
CA PRO A 582 -21.85 0.65 -17.74
C PRO A 582 -20.62 0.14 -16.97
N GLU A 583 -19.47 0.09 -17.63
CA GLU A 583 -18.20 -0.28 -16.99
C GLU A 583 -17.77 0.81 -16.02
N VAL A 584 -17.08 0.43 -14.95
CA VAL A 584 -16.48 1.37 -13.99
C VAL A 584 -14.97 1.14 -13.96
N ALA A 585 -14.19 2.12 -14.39
CA ALA A 585 -12.73 2.08 -14.36
C ALA A 585 -12.15 3.19 -13.49
N ARG A 586 -11.13 2.87 -12.70
CA ARG A 586 -10.50 3.79 -11.76
C ARG A 586 -8.98 3.68 -11.76
N VAL A 587 -8.30 4.82 -11.64
CA VAL A 587 -6.87 4.90 -11.30
C VAL A 587 -6.64 6.03 -10.29
N GLY A 588 -5.82 5.78 -9.27
CA GLY A 588 -5.52 6.77 -8.23
C GLY A 588 -6.68 7.01 -7.26
N LEU A 589 -6.76 8.23 -6.74
CA LEU A 589 -7.76 8.60 -5.72
C LEU A 589 -9.15 8.83 -6.34
N ASN A 590 -10.18 8.39 -5.64
CA ASN A 590 -11.54 8.95 -5.76
C ASN A 590 -11.80 9.95 -4.62
N GLU A 591 -12.99 10.55 -4.58
CA GLU A 591 -13.31 11.52 -3.53
C GLU A 591 -13.38 10.88 -2.15
N LEU A 592 -13.95 9.68 -2.04
CA LEU A 592 -14.01 8.93 -0.78
C LEU A 592 -12.61 8.76 -0.17
N GLU A 593 -11.65 8.26 -0.95
CA GLU A 593 -10.28 8.08 -0.49
C GLU A 593 -9.56 9.42 -0.28
N GLY A 594 -9.86 10.44 -1.07
CA GLY A 594 -9.34 11.80 -0.89
C GLY A 594 -9.73 12.39 0.46
N LYS A 595 -11.01 12.25 0.84
CA LYS A 595 -11.55 12.68 2.15
C LYS A 595 -10.97 11.86 3.29
N GLU A 596 -10.94 10.53 3.18
CA GLU A 596 -10.36 9.64 4.19
C GLU A 596 -8.88 9.93 4.46
N LYS A 597 -8.12 10.30 3.42
CA LYS A 597 -6.68 10.62 3.52
C LYS A 597 -6.41 12.09 3.83
N GLY A 598 -7.44 12.94 3.92
CA GLY A 598 -7.30 14.39 4.15
C GLY A 598 -6.47 15.09 3.05
N ILE A 599 -6.64 14.67 1.79
CA ILE A 599 -5.94 15.24 0.64
C ILE A 599 -6.86 16.26 -0.03
N ASP A 600 -6.40 17.51 -0.16
CA ASP A 600 -7.14 18.52 -0.91
C ASP A 600 -7.16 18.18 -2.40
N TYR A 601 -8.34 18.27 -3.01
CA TYR A 601 -8.53 18.01 -4.43
C TYR A 601 -9.58 18.96 -5.02
N GLU A 602 -9.50 19.13 -6.32
CA GLU A 602 -10.53 19.77 -7.14
C GLU A 602 -11.11 18.72 -8.09
N VAL A 603 -12.44 18.73 -8.27
CA VAL A 603 -13.16 17.79 -9.14
C VAL A 603 -13.50 18.46 -10.45
N THR A 604 -13.25 17.77 -11.56
CA THR A 604 -13.77 18.13 -12.88
C THR A 604 -14.45 16.92 -13.50
N THR A 605 -15.64 17.13 -14.06
CA THR A 605 -16.41 16.09 -14.74
C THR A 605 -16.72 16.44 -16.19
N TYR A 606 -16.98 15.42 -16.98
CA TYR A 606 -17.59 15.50 -18.30
C TYR A 606 -18.62 14.38 -18.43
N GLY A 607 -19.86 14.73 -18.76
CA GLY A 607 -20.94 13.78 -19.01
C GLY A 607 -20.77 13.12 -20.37
N ILE A 608 -20.84 11.79 -20.43
CA ILE A 608 -20.72 11.02 -21.68
C ILE A 608 -21.97 11.18 -22.55
N ASP A 609 -23.07 11.65 -21.96
CA ASP A 609 -24.34 11.96 -22.63
C ASP A 609 -24.22 13.03 -23.73
N ASP A 610 -23.23 13.92 -23.64
CA ASP A 610 -22.96 14.97 -24.65
C ASP A 610 -21.89 14.55 -25.68
N LEU A 611 -21.42 13.30 -25.64
CA LEU A 611 -20.38 12.83 -26.56
C LEU A 611 -20.96 12.25 -27.84
N ASP A 612 -20.70 12.89 -28.99
CA ASP A 612 -21.17 12.47 -30.32
C ASP A 612 -20.99 10.98 -30.60
N ARG A 613 -19.82 10.40 -30.26
CA ARG A 613 -19.59 8.97 -30.47
C ARG A 613 -20.51 8.10 -29.61
N ALA A 614 -20.69 8.46 -28.34
CA ALA A 614 -21.55 7.70 -27.43
C ALA A 614 -23.03 7.82 -27.83
N ILE A 615 -23.44 8.98 -28.33
CA ILE A 615 -24.78 9.20 -28.92
C ILE A 615 -24.96 8.30 -30.15
N ALA A 616 -23.99 8.29 -31.07
CA ALA A 616 -24.04 7.43 -32.26
C ALA A 616 -24.11 5.94 -31.92
N ASP A 617 -23.48 5.53 -30.81
CA ASP A 617 -23.50 4.14 -30.33
C ASP A 617 -24.76 3.79 -29.51
N SER A 618 -25.64 4.75 -29.22
CA SER A 618 -26.76 4.60 -28.26
C SER A 618 -26.29 4.21 -26.85
N GLU A 619 -25.10 4.66 -26.46
CA GLU A 619 -24.47 4.40 -25.17
C GLU A 619 -24.06 5.71 -24.47
N ALA A 620 -24.82 6.78 -24.73
CA ALA A 620 -24.61 8.14 -24.21
C ALA A 620 -25.01 8.27 -22.73
N HIS A 621 -24.35 7.51 -21.86
CA HIS A 621 -24.56 7.54 -20.42
C HIS A 621 -23.24 7.34 -19.67
N GLY A 622 -23.15 7.94 -18.48
CA GLY A 622 -21.98 7.88 -17.62
C GLY A 622 -21.17 9.18 -17.59
N VAL A 623 -19.97 9.11 -17.02
CA VAL A 623 -19.18 10.29 -16.68
C VAL A 623 -17.69 9.98 -16.67
N VAL A 624 -16.87 10.93 -17.13
CA VAL A 624 -15.44 10.99 -16.81
C VAL A 624 -15.25 11.98 -15.67
N LYS A 625 -14.71 11.51 -14.54
CA LYS A 625 -14.45 12.31 -13.34
C LYS A 625 -12.96 12.31 -13.02
N VAL A 626 -12.37 13.50 -12.94
CA VAL A 626 -10.95 13.70 -12.67
C VAL A 626 -10.78 14.53 -11.40
N LEU A 627 -9.92 14.04 -10.49
CA LEU A 627 -9.45 14.78 -9.32
C LEU A 627 -8.07 15.39 -9.65
N THR A 628 -7.91 16.68 -9.38
CA THR A 628 -6.64 17.40 -9.55
C THR A 628 -6.20 18.10 -8.27
N VAL A 629 -4.91 18.44 -8.18
CA VAL A 629 -4.42 19.32 -7.11
C VAL A 629 -5.04 20.72 -7.31
N PRO A 630 -5.63 21.36 -6.28
CA PRO A 630 -6.29 22.65 -6.45
C PRO A 630 -5.41 23.68 -7.17
N GLY A 631 -5.95 24.28 -8.24
CA GLY A 631 -5.27 25.29 -9.05
C GLY A 631 -4.12 24.77 -9.92
N LYS A 632 -3.90 23.46 -10.01
CA LYS A 632 -2.86 22.83 -10.85
C LYS A 632 -3.48 21.71 -11.68
N ASP A 633 -2.98 21.50 -12.90
CA ASP A 633 -3.48 20.45 -13.78
C ASP A 633 -2.98 19.04 -13.42
N LYS A 634 -2.31 18.89 -12.27
CA LYS A 634 -1.75 17.61 -11.80
C LYS A 634 -2.88 16.69 -11.35
N ILE A 635 -3.01 15.56 -12.03
CA ILE A 635 -4.01 14.53 -11.76
C ILE A 635 -3.66 13.76 -10.47
N LEU A 636 -4.65 13.59 -9.60
CA LEU A 636 -4.60 12.80 -8.36
C LEU A 636 -5.33 11.45 -8.51
N GLY A 637 -6.35 11.41 -9.35
CA GLY A 637 -7.04 10.19 -9.72
C GLY A 637 -8.18 10.45 -10.68
N VAL A 638 -8.68 9.37 -11.28
CA VAL A 638 -9.70 9.39 -12.31
C VAL A 638 -10.64 8.20 -12.12
N THR A 639 -11.93 8.46 -12.25
CA THR A 639 -12.98 7.44 -12.36
C THR A 639 -13.75 7.68 -13.66
N ILE A 640 -13.90 6.64 -14.47
CA ILE A 640 -14.71 6.64 -15.69
C ILE A 640 -15.84 5.64 -15.48
N VAL A 641 -17.07 6.06 -15.75
CA VAL A 641 -18.25 5.21 -15.83
C VAL A 641 -18.80 5.36 -17.23
N GLY A 642 -18.95 4.26 -17.97
CA GLY A 642 -19.50 4.29 -19.33
C GLY A 642 -19.07 3.10 -20.17
N SER A 643 -19.46 3.09 -21.44
CA SER A 643 -19.01 2.07 -22.39
C SER A 643 -17.48 2.16 -22.58
N HIS A 644 -16.80 1.01 -22.56
CA HIS A 644 -15.34 0.91 -22.71
C HIS A 644 -14.50 1.66 -21.65
N ALA A 645 -15.04 1.96 -20.47
CA ALA A 645 -14.29 2.65 -19.41
C ALA A 645 -12.95 1.98 -19.09
N GLY A 646 -12.90 0.63 -19.13
CA GLY A 646 -11.68 -0.14 -18.88
C GLY A 646 -10.55 0.13 -19.87
N ASP A 647 -10.87 0.47 -21.12
CA ASP A 647 -9.89 0.82 -22.16
C ASP A 647 -9.54 2.32 -22.11
N LEU A 648 -10.54 3.18 -21.89
CA LEU A 648 -10.38 4.64 -21.86
C LEU A 648 -9.48 5.14 -20.73
N ILE A 649 -9.44 4.42 -19.60
CA ILE A 649 -8.61 4.79 -18.44
C ILE A 649 -7.10 4.75 -18.74
N ALA A 650 -6.67 4.02 -19.77
CA ALA A 650 -5.26 3.79 -20.07
C ALA A 650 -4.49 5.09 -20.36
N GLU A 651 -5.13 6.09 -20.97
CA GLU A 651 -4.51 7.41 -21.20
C GLU A 651 -4.16 8.10 -19.88
N PHE A 652 -5.07 8.07 -18.91
CA PHE A 652 -4.85 8.65 -17.59
C PHE A 652 -3.82 7.86 -16.78
N VAL A 653 -3.77 6.54 -16.91
CA VAL A 653 -2.70 5.71 -16.32
C VAL A 653 -1.34 6.17 -16.81
N MET A 654 -1.18 6.33 -18.13
CA MET A 654 0.06 6.81 -18.73
C MET A 654 0.39 8.24 -18.28
N ALA A 655 -0.60 9.13 -18.31
CA ALA A 655 -0.43 10.53 -17.89
C ALA A 655 0.05 10.61 -16.44
N MET A 656 -0.61 9.91 -15.51
CA MET A 656 -0.21 9.88 -14.10
C MET A 656 1.19 9.28 -13.89
N LYS A 657 1.51 8.18 -14.60
CA LYS A 657 2.82 7.53 -14.49
C LYS A 657 3.97 8.45 -14.88
N HIS A 658 3.76 9.31 -15.88
CA HIS A 658 4.75 10.24 -16.40
C HIS A 658 4.61 11.68 -15.87
N GLY A 659 3.67 11.93 -14.95
CA GLY A 659 3.44 13.25 -14.39
C GLY A 659 2.89 14.28 -15.39
N LEU A 660 2.17 13.84 -16.41
CA LEU A 660 1.49 14.68 -17.38
C LEU A 660 0.15 15.16 -16.79
N GLY A 661 -0.09 16.47 -16.78
CA GLY A 661 -1.34 17.07 -16.31
C GLY A 661 -2.41 17.20 -17.41
N LEU A 662 -3.61 17.66 -17.04
CA LEU A 662 -4.74 17.80 -17.96
C LEU A 662 -4.47 18.69 -19.16
N ASN A 663 -3.60 19.71 -19.07
CA ASN A 663 -3.27 20.51 -20.26
C ASN A 663 -2.59 19.66 -21.36
N LYS A 664 -1.85 18.61 -20.98
CA LYS A 664 -1.21 17.71 -21.94
C LYS A 664 -2.24 16.81 -22.63
N ILE A 665 -3.23 16.31 -21.89
CA ILE A 665 -4.36 15.55 -22.47
C ILE A 665 -5.16 16.45 -23.42
N LEU A 666 -5.50 17.67 -23.01
CA LEU A 666 -6.22 18.63 -23.85
C LEU A 666 -5.46 18.97 -25.14
N GLY A 667 -4.13 19.08 -25.06
CA GLY A 667 -3.26 19.37 -26.21
C GLY A 667 -3.02 18.18 -27.15
N THR A 668 -3.45 16.97 -26.78
CA THR A 668 -3.31 15.76 -27.59
C THR A 668 -4.45 15.67 -28.60
N ILE A 669 -4.10 15.38 -29.87
CA ILE A 669 -5.09 15.13 -30.92
C ILE A 669 -5.73 13.76 -30.65
N HIS A 670 -7.03 13.78 -30.40
CA HIS A 670 -7.88 12.58 -30.30
C HIS A 670 -8.60 12.40 -31.64
N ILE A 671 -8.78 11.15 -32.06
CA ILE A 671 -9.52 10.82 -33.30
C ILE A 671 -11.00 11.17 -33.07
N TYR A 672 -11.64 11.76 -34.09
CA TYR A 672 -13.05 12.10 -34.06
C TYR A 672 -13.85 11.29 -35.10
N PRO A 673 -15.05 10.76 -34.76
CA PRO A 673 -15.61 10.68 -33.40
C PRO A 673 -15.10 9.42 -32.66
N THR A 674 -14.59 9.56 -31.43
CA THR A 674 -14.24 8.41 -30.56
C THR A 674 -14.62 8.60 -29.10
N LEU A 675 -14.81 7.49 -28.36
CA LEU A 675 -15.07 7.55 -26.91
C LEU A 675 -13.91 8.20 -26.13
N ALA A 676 -12.68 8.09 -26.65
CA ALA A 676 -11.49 8.71 -26.05
C ALA A 676 -11.57 10.24 -26.00
N GLU A 677 -12.38 10.88 -26.84
CA GLU A 677 -12.58 12.33 -26.77
C GLU A 677 -13.20 12.79 -25.44
N ALA A 678 -13.90 11.92 -24.70
CA ALA A 678 -14.38 12.25 -23.35
C ALA A 678 -13.24 12.69 -22.41
N ASN A 679 -12.05 12.06 -22.53
CA ASN A 679 -10.87 12.43 -21.76
C ASN A 679 -10.36 13.84 -22.13
N LYS A 680 -10.40 14.18 -23.42
CA LYS A 680 -10.07 15.53 -23.91
C LYS A 680 -11.08 16.56 -23.42
N TYR A 681 -12.38 16.24 -23.45
CA TYR A 681 -13.42 17.18 -23.05
C TYR A 681 -13.44 17.45 -21.54
N VAL A 682 -13.18 16.45 -20.68
CA VAL A 682 -13.01 16.71 -19.24
C VAL A 682 -11.79 17.62 -18.97
N ALA A 683 -10.70 17.45 -19.71
CA ALA A 683 -9.55 18.34 -19.63
C ALA A 683 -9.89 19.77 -20.13
N GLY A 684 -10.76 19.86 -21.14
CA GLY A 684 -11.32 21.12 -21.63
C GLY A 684 -12.19 21.83 -20.58
N ASN A 685 -13.03 21.09 -19.84
CA ASN A 685 -13.83 21.61 -18.73
C ASN A 685 -12.94 22.17 -17.63
N TRP A 686 -11.88 21.45 -17.25
CA TRP A 686 -10.89 21.93 -16.29
C TRP A 686 -10.23 23.22 -16.77
N LYS A 687 -9.82 23.26 -18.05
CA LYS A 687 -9.16 24.45 -18.63
C LYS A 687 -10.08 25.67 -18.68
N ARG A 688 -11.37 25.45 -18.94
CA ARG A 688 -12.40 26.51 -18.97
C ARG A 688 -12.59 27.12 -17.59
N ALA A 689 -12.60 26.29 -16.54
CA ALA A 689 -12.66 26.75 -15.15
C ALA A 689 -11.40 27.53 -14.72
N HIS A 690 -10.25 27.24 -15.33
CA HIS A 690 -8.95 27.86 -15.03
C HIS A 690 -8.46 28.84 -16.10
N LYS A 691 -9.36 29.40 -16.91
CA LYS A 691 -8.98 30.34 -17.96
C LYS A 691 -8.43 31.64 -17.33
N PRO A 692 -7.36 32.24 -17.88
CA PRO A 692 -6.77 33.44 -17.30
C PRO A 692 -7.63 34.67 -17.63
N GLU A 693 -8.67 34.94 -16.82
CA GLU A 693 -9.65 36.01 -17.07
C GLU A 693 -9.00 37.38 -17.32
N ALA A 694 -7.97 37.74 -16.54
CA ALA A 694 -7.27 39.01 -16.72
C ALA A 694 -6.62 39.11 -18.12
N LEU A 695 -6.02 38.03 -18.60
CA LEU A 695 -5.41 37.99 -19.93
C LEU A 695 -6.49 37.99 -21.02
N LEU A 696 -7.59 37.26 -20.83
CA LEU A 696 -8.71 37.25 -21.79
C LEU A 696 -9.34 38.63 -21.94
N ASN A 697 -9.48 39.41 -20.87
CA ASN A 697 -9.94 40.79 -20.94
C ASN A 697 -8.99 41.69 -21.75
N TRP A 698 -7.67 41.50 -21.62
CA TRP A 698 -6.70 42.20 -22.46
C TRP A 698 -6.79 41.79 -23.94
N VAL A 699 -6.96 40.50 -24.19
CA VAL A 699 -7.13 39.93 -25.54
C VAL A 699 -8.44 40.43 -26.17
N GLU A 700 -9.53 40.52 -25.41
CA GLU A 700 -10.79 41.11 -25.86
C GLU A 700 -10.63 42.58 -26.22
N ARG A 701 -9.96 43.38 -25.38
CA ARG A 701 -9.64 44.79 -25.69
C ARG A 701 -8.80 44.91 -26.96
N PHE A 702 -7.80 44.05 -27.12
CA PHE A 702 -6.99 43.99 -28.32
C PHE A 702 -7.82 43.64 -29.57
N HIS A 703 -8.70 42.66 -29.49
CA HIS A 703 -9.60 42.30 -30.60
C HIS A 703 -10.64 43.38 -30.88
N THR A 704 -11.14 44.07 -29.85
CA THR A 704 -12.07 45.20 -29.99
C THR A 704 -11.38 46.36 -30.69
N TRP A 705 -10.19 46.75 -30.25
CA TRP A 705 -9.36 47.74 -30.94
C TRP A 705 -9.06 47.36 -32.40
N ARG A 706 -8.79 46.08 -32.69
CA ARG A 706 -8.58 45.60 -34.07
C ARG A 706 -9.83 45.65 -34.95
N ARG A 707 -11.03 45.72 -34.36
CA ARG A 707 -12.30 45.75 -35.11
C ARG A 707 -12.79 47.15 -35.47
N GLY A 708 -12.13 48.21 -34.96
CA GLY A 708 -12.55 49.61 -35.13
C GLY A 708 -13.23 50.14 -33.89
#